data_AF-A0A7H0I5Q0-F1
#
_entry.id   AF-A0A7H0I5Q0-F1
#
_cell.length_a   1.000
_cell.length_b   1.000
_cell.length_c   1.000
_cell.angle_alpha   90.00
_cell.angle_beta   90.00
_cell.angle_gamma   90.00
#
_symmetry.space_group_name_H-M   'P 1'
#
loop_
_entity.id
_entity.type
_entity.pdbx_description
1 polymer ?
#
loop_
_entity_poly.entity_id
_entity_poly.type
_entity_poly.pdbx_seq_one_letter_code
_entity_poly.pdbx_strand_id
1 'polypeptide(L)'
;MTSISSLLRERAAATPDAPALEHDGRVLRYRDTDDAVTGFAHHLAGRGLGPGDLVALHLDRSPEAVIALLGAVRAGVAYVPLDTANPPARVAGIVADSGAKAVVAREDIPGVGVPLIDVGRADDWCGHGREYGHERGHECGHGSAPASSPAFAEPGADDLAYVIYTSGSTGAPKGVAVAHRGLVPLALDQIGRWRAGPGGRILQFASLGFDASFTEIVVALCGGATLVIADRDQLMPGPVLHATLRDLRITAVKTTPAALATTDADGLPDLRLVVNGGGACRPGTVARWSAGRTFRNAYGVTEATVCSTMTGPLRAGDPVTLGTPVAGTCLHVLDSGELAVGGAGVALGYWRRPELTAERFGPDPYCPGGRLFRTGDLVRPTPGGELEYVGRIDEQVKIRGYRIEPGEIEHALAAHPTVREAAVTVHTDPLDGEPRLAAFLVPADGEPDLPELRRFLAARLPLYMIPGRFAALPQLPYTRLGKVDRGALAGLVARGAGGLAGGGEPAAGGRAGSSPSAGNPLRAGDQADAGDAGSSPGTGNPLLAGDQAGARGAAGEPVSGGKGNPLGATEPVSGGKGSAPGATGPVSGEGTPGSAQPTDARGAGSSPGAEEPVSGGQEGPLGATGPVSGEDTPGSAQPTDARGGARRAQEPVSGGRAQKNR
;
A
#
# COMPACT_ATOMS: atom_id res chain seq x y z
N MET A 1 9.72 -23.77 -1.37
CA MET A 1 10.31 -22.45 -1.70
C MET A 1 10.17 -21.55 -0.48
N THR A 2 10.97 -20.49 -0.34
CA THR A 2 10.70 -19.43 0.64
C THR A 2 9.40 -18.71 0.27
N SER A 3 8.55 -18.42 1.25
CA SER A 3 7.27 -17.74 1.06
C SER A 3 7.13 -16.63 2.11
N ILE A 4 6.17 -15.71 1.95
CA ILE A 4 5.86 -14.71 3.00
C ILE A 4 5.40 -15.42 4.28
N SER A 5 4.65 -16.53 4.14
CA SER A 5 4.28 -17.43 5.24
C SER A 5 5.50 -18.03 5.94
N SER A 6 6.53 -18.47 5.20
CA SER A 6 7.76 -19.02 5.80
C SER A 6 8.57 -17.94 6.50
N LEU A 7 8.76 -16.77 5.89
CA LEU A 7 9.51 -15.66 6.50
C LEU A 7 8.88 -15.16 7.81
N LEU A 8 7.55 -15.14 7.90
CA LEU A 8 6.83 -14.86 9.15
C LEU A 8 7.09 -15.95 10.20
N ARG A 9 6.92 -17.23 9.83
CA ARG A 9 7.14 -18.39 10.71
C ARG A 9 8.58 -18.47 11.22
N GLU A 10 9.55 -18.16 10.38
CA GLU A 10 10.98 -18.05 10.70
C GLU A 10 11.25 -16.96 11.75
N ARG A 11 10.55 -15.82 11.69
CA ARG A 11 10.63 -14.77 12.72
C ARG A 11 9.89 -15.15 14.00
N ALA A 12 8.74 -15.81 13.88
CA ALA A 12 7.98 -16.31 15.02
C ALA A 12 8.77 -17.34 15.83
N ALA A 13 9.47 -18.26 15.17
CA ALA A 13 10.37 -19.21 15.83
C ALA A 13 11.62 -18.56 16.43
N ALA A 14 12.18 -17.52 15.77
CA ALA A 14 13.41 -16.88 16.23
C ALA A 14 13.21 -15.89 17.40
N THR A 15 12.09 -15.18 17.45
CA THR A 15 11.80 -14.16 18.48
C THR A 15 10.33 -14.23 18.97
N PRO A 16 9.86 -15.37 19.50
CA PRO A 16 8.44 -15.64 19.76
C PRO A 16 7.75 -14.63 20.69
N ASP A 17 8.48 -14.13 21.69
CA ASP A 17 7.97 -13.18 22.70
C ASP A 17 8.13 -11.70 22.33
N ALA A 18 8.73 -11.38 21.18
CA ALA A 18 8.90 -10.00 20.74
C ALA A 18 7.56 -9.39 20.25
N PRO A 19 7.36 -8.06 20.38
CA PRO A 19 6.15 -7.37 19.90
C PRO A 19 6.09 -7.34 18.36
N ALA A 20 5.01 -7.89 17.79
CA ALA A 20 4.82 -8.02 16.35
C ALA A 20 3.77 -7.04 15.80
N LEU A 21 2.58 -7.01 16.42
CA LEU A 21 1.50 -6.07 16.11
C LEU A 21 1.20 -5.23 17.34
N GLU A 22 0.98 -3.92 17.15
CA GLU A 22 0.55 -3.00 18.20
C GLU A 22 -0.59 -2.10 17.71
N HIS A 23 -1.67 -1.98 18.48
CA HIS A 23 -2.84 -1.13 18.19
C HIS A 23 -3.50 -0.72 19.51
N ASP A 24 -3.87 0.56 19.69
CA ASP A 24 -4.49 1.07 20.93
C ASP A 24 -3.76 0.62 22.23
N GLY A 25 -2.42 0.66 22.22
CA GLY A 25 -1.57 0.19 23.33
C GLY A 25 -1.55 -1.33 23.58
N ARG A 26 -2.39 -2.10 22.90
CA ARG A 26 -2.44 -3.57 22.94
C ARG A 26 -1.34 -4.13 22.05
N VAL A 27 -0.67 -5.20 22.49
CA VAL A 27 0.48 -5.79 21.80
C VAL A 27 0.27 -7.30 21.63
N LEU A 28 0.34 -7.79 20.38
CA LEU A 28 0.43 -9.21 20.08
C LEU A 28 1.89 -9.57 19.86
N ARG A 29 2.35 -10.69 20.44
CA ARG A 29 3.71 -11.18 20.23
C ARG A 29 3.83 -11.93 18.90
N TYR A 30 5.05 -12.15 18.47
CA TYR A 30 5.35 -12.87 17.22
C TYR A 30 4.74 -14.27 17.16
N ARG A 31 4.80 -15.05 18.25
CA ARG A 31 4.13 -16.37 18.32
C ARG A 31 2.60 -16.24 18.21
N ASP A 32 2.02 -15.27 18.94
CA ASP A 32 0.58 -15.11 19.06
C ASP A 32 -0.02 -14.67 17.71
N THR A 33 0.75 -13.89 16.94
CA THR A 33 0.43 -13.50 15.57
C THR A 33 0.54 -14.68 14.60
N ASP A 34 1.58 -15.53 14.71
CA ASP A 34 1.75 -16.68 13.82
C ASP A 34 0.73 -17.80 14.09
N ASP A 35 0.37 -18.02 15.35
CA ASP A 35 -0.75 -18.87 15.78
C ASP A 35 -2.06 -18.38 15.14
N ALA A 36 -2.38 -17.09 15.28
CA ALA A 36 -3.62 -16.50 14.75
C ALA A 36 -3.69 -16.53 13.22
N VAL A 37 -2.57 -16.25 12.52
CA VAL A 37 -2.46 -16.36 11.05
C VAL A 37 -2.62 -17.81 10.59
N THR A 38 -2.15 -18.78 11.36
CA THR A 38 -2.36 -20.21 11.08
C THR A 38 -3.81 -20.63 11.33
N GLY A 39 -4.43 -20.16 12.41
CA GLY A 39 -5.83 -20.39 12.74
C GLY A 39 -6.78 -19.84 11.67
N PHE A 40 -6.56 -18.60 11.19
CA PHE A 40 -7.35 -18.02 10.11
C PHE A 40 -7.18 -18.80 8.79
N ALA A 41 -5.97 -19.26 8.47
CA ALA A 41 -5.72 -20.11 7.30
C ALA A 41 -6.52 -21.44 7.36
N HIS A 42 -6.58 -22.09 8.53
CA HIS A 42 -7.44 -23.26 8.74
C HIS A 42 -8.95 -22.93 8.70
N HIS A 43 -9.36 -21.74 9.15
CA HIS A 43 -10.76 -21.29 9.08
C HIS A 43 -11.22 -21.07 7.62
N LEU A 44 -10.35 -20.55 6.76
CA LEU A 44 -10.60 -20.49 5.31
C LEU A 44 -10.70 -21.90 4.71
N ALA A 45 -9.76 -22.79 5.03
CA ALA A 45 -9.77 -24.18 4.56
C ALA A 45 -11.03 -24.95 5.00
N GLY A 46 -11.49 -24.75 6.24
CA GLY A 46 -12.74 -25.33 6.76
C GLY A 46 -14.02 -24.78 6.12
N ARG A 47 -13.93 -23.65 5.41
CA ARG A 47 -15.00 -23.12 4.54
C ARG A 47 -14.86 -23.57 3.07
N GLY A 48 -13.90 -24.45 2.77
CA GLY A 48 -13.65 -24.94 1.41
C GLY A 48 -12.97 -23.93 0.50
N LEU A 49 -12.22 -22.97 1.07
CA LEU A 49 -11.45 -21.96 0.34
C LEU A 49 -9.97 -22.36 0.29
N GLY A 50 -9.34 -22.25 -0.87
CA GLY A 50 -7.93 -22.62 -1.06
C GLY A 50 -7.27 -21.98 -2.29
N PRO A 51 -6.15 -22.54 -2.78
CA PRO A 51 -5.42 -22.03 -3.94
C PRO A 51 -6.31 -21.76 -5.17
N GLY A 52 -6.22 -20.53 -5.69
CA GLY A 52 -7.02 -20.05 -6.83
C GLY A 52 -8.34 -19.38 -6.45
N ASP A 53 -8.80 -19.49 -5.19
CA ASP A 53 -9.98 -18.77 -4.70
C ASP A 53 -9.66 -17.34 -4.28
N LEU A 54 -10.68 -16.48 -4.35
CA LEU A 54 -10.62 -15.09 -3.91
C LEU A 54 -11.52 -14.87 -2.68
N VAL A 55 -11.05 -14.11 -1.69
CA VAL A 55 -11.86 -13.53 -0.61
C VAL A 55 -11.68 -12.03 -0.57
N ALA A 56 -12.77 -11.28 -0.38
CA ALA A 56 -12.65 -9.83 -0.19
C ALA A 56 -12.46 -9.48 1.28
N LEU A 57 -11.59 -8.50 1.59
CA LEU A 57 -11.32 -8.04 2.95
C LEU A 57 -11.85 -6.61 3.11
N HIS A 58 -12.99 -6.44 3.78
CA HIS A 58 -13.60 -5.15 4.05
C HIS A 58 -13.48 -4.83 5.54
N LEU A 59 -12.27 -4.42 5.95
CA LEU A 59 -11.87 -4.28 7.34
C LEU A 59 -11.11 -2.97 7.57
N ASP A 60 -11.45 -2.31 8.68
CA ASP A 60 -10.66 -1.20 9.20
C ASP A 60 -9.35 -1.69 9.84
N ARG A 61 -8.41 -0.75 9.98
CA ARG A 61 -7.08 -0.95 10.54
C ARG A 61 -7.18 -1.60 11.92
N SER A 62 -6.65 -2.82 12.03
CA SER A 62 -6.73 -3.65 13.23
C SER A 62 -5.75 -4.83 13.11
N PRO A 63 -5.31 -5.46 14.22
CA PRO A 63 -4.54 -6.69 14.18
C PRO A 63 -5.26 -7.78 13.38
N GLU A 64 -6.58 -7.93 13.58
CA GLU A 64 -7.43 -8.87 12.83
C GLU A 64 -7.34 -8.68 11.31
N ALA A 65 -7.31 -7.44 10.82
CA ALA A 65 -7.20 -7.18 9.38
C ALA A 65 -5.84 -7.60 8.80
N VAL A 66 -4.76 -7.41 9.56
CA VAL A 66 -3.42 -7.88 9.19
C VAL A 66 -3.34 -9.41 9.26
N ILE A 67 -3.95 -10.03 10.27
CA ILE A 67 -4.02 -11.48 10.43
C ILE A 67 -4.85 -12.12 9.31
N ALA A 68 -6.00 -11.56 8.95
CA ALA A 68 -6.85 -12.07 7.87
C ALA A 68 -6.14 -12.03 6.50
N LEU A 69 -5.43 -10.93 6.23
CA LEU A 69 -4.60 -10.76 5.03
C LEU A 69 -3.48 -11.82 4.96
N LEU A 70 -2.72 -11.98 6.04
CA LEU A 70 -1.62 -12.95 6.09
C LEU A 70 -2.11 -14.41 6.12
N GLY A 71 -3.28 -14.66 6.72
CA GLY A 71 -3.92 -15.98 6.77
C GLY A 71 -4.44 -16.42 5.41
N ALA A 72 -5.00 -15.51 4.61
CA ALA A 72 -5.33 -15.76 3.21
C ALA A 72 -4.06 -16.10 2.40
N VAL A 73 -3.01 -15.28 2.51
CA VAL A 73 -1.68 -15.50 1.91
C VAL A 73 -1.03 -16.84 2.35
N ARG A 74 -1.31 -17.31 3.58
CA ARG A 74 -0.84 -18.61 4.11
C ARG A 74 -1.65 -19.80 3.57
N ALA A 75 -2.97 -19.64 3.41
CA ALA A 75 -3.86 -20.65 2.83
C ALA A 75 -3.80 -20.75 1.29
N GLY A 76 -3.02 -19.88 0.63
CA GLY A 76 -2.99 -19.73 -0.82
C GLY A 76 -4.24 -19.08 -1.42
N VAL A 77 -5.11 -18.52 -0.58
CA VAL A 77 -6.32 -17.82 -0.99
C VAL A 77 -5.95 -16.38 -1.34
N ALA A 78 -6.31 -15.93 -2.54
CA ALA A 78 -6.05 -14.57 -2.98
C ALA A 78 -6.96 -13.59 -2.23
N TYR A 79 -6.40 -12.51 -1.69
CA TYR A 79 -7.22 -11.47 -1.04
C TYR A 79 -7.54 -10.28 -1.97
N VAL A 80 -8.73 -9.71 -1.81
CA VAL A 80 -9.20 -8.50 -2.52
C VAL A 80 -9.47 -7.43 -1.46
N PRO A 81 -8.50 -6.54 -1.16
CA PRO A 81 -8.68 -5.58 -0.08
C PRO A 81 -9.58 -4.42 -0.50
N LEU A 82 -10.48 -4.04 0.40
CA LEU A 82 -11.51 -3.02 0.19
C LEU A 82 -11.34 -1.95 1.28
N ASP A 83 -11.09 -0.70 0.88
CA ASP A 83 -11.11 0.41 1.84
C ASP A 83 -12.55 0.63 2.35
N THR A 84 -12.75 0.65 3.66
CA THR A 84 -14.05 0.86 4.32
C THR A 84 -14.66 2.24 4.05
N ALA A 85 -13.89 3.19 3.51
CA ALA A 85 -14.38 4.48 3.01
C ALA A 85 -14.95 4.41 1.57
N ASN A 86 -15.03 3.24 0.94
CA ASN A 86 -15.73 3.06 -0.34
C ASN A 86 -17.26 3.02 -0.14
N PRO A 87 -18.06 3.62 -1.05
CA PRO A 87 -19.51 3.46 -1.01
C PRO A 87 -19.92 1.98 -1.18
N PRO A 88 -20.98 1.46 -0.50
CA PRO A 88 -21.38 0.06 -0.58
C PRO A 88 -21.64 -0.44 -2.02
N ALA A 89 -22.18 0.40 -2.90
CA ALA A 89 -22.37 0.06 -4.31
C ALA A 89 -21.04 -0.20 -5.06
N ARG A 90 -19.97 0.50 -4.69
CA ARG A 90 -18.61 0.27 -5.23
C ARG A 90 -18.01 -1.03 -4.67
N VAL A 91 -18.23 -1.30 -3.38
CA VAL A 91 -17.81 -2.56 -2.75
C VAL A 91 -18.50 -3.75 -3.42
N ALA A 92 -19.83 -3.71 -3.55
CA ALA A 92 -20.61 -4.75 -4.23
C ALA A 92 -20.14 -4.98 -5.68
N GLY A 93 -19.86 -3.91 -6.43
CA GLY A 93 -19.32 -4.01 -7.79
C GLY A 93 -17.94 -4.68 -7.86
N ILE A 94 -17.03 -4.38 -6.92
CA ILE A 94 -15.71 -5.01 -6.86
C ILE A 94 -15.80 -6.49 -6.45
N VAL A 95 -16.66 -6.83 -5.48
CA VAL A 95 -16.89 -8.24 -5.09
C VAL A 95 -17.48 -9.04 -6.25
N ALA A 96 -18.41 -8.47 -7.02
CA ALA A 96 -19.00 -9.12 -8.19
C ALA A 96 -17.99 -9.31 -9.34
N ASP A 97 -17.22 -8.28 -9.72
CA ASP A 97 -16.22 -8.39 -10.80
C ASP A 97 -15.07 -9.34 -10.45
N SER A 98 -14.57 -9.26 -9.20
CA SER A 98 -13.54 -10.19 -8.73
C SER A 98 -14.04 -11.63 -8.70
N GLY A 99 -15.30 -11.84 -8.33
CA GLY A 99 -15.87 -13.17 -8.09
C GLY A 99 -15.33 -13.81 -6.82
N ALA A 100 -15.05 -13.00 -5.78
CA ALA A 100 -14.67 -13.48 -4.47
C ALA A 100 -15.78 -14.39 -3.88
N LYS A 101 -15.39 -15.57 -3.38
CA LYS A 101 -16.32 -16.58 -2.83
C LYS A 101 -16.93 -16.19 -1.49
N ALA A 102 -16.30 -15.27 -0.76
CA ALA A 102 -16.74 -14.77 0.54
C ALA A 102 -16.18 -13.36 0.79
N VAL A 103 -16.76 -12.65 1.75
CA VAL A 103 -16.21 -11.39 2.28
C VAL A 103 -15.88 -11.56 3.77
N VAL A 104 -14.68 -11.14 4.15
CA VAL A 104 -14.27 -10.98 5.55
C VAL A 104 -14.58 -9.54 5.97
N ALA A 105 -15.48 -9.38 6.94
CA ALA A 105 -15.92 -8.08 7.46
C ALA A 105 -16.32 -8.22 8.95
N ARG A 106 -16.84 -7.16 9.58
CA ARG A 106 -17.48 -7.21 10.91
C ARG A 106 -19.02 -7.22 10.86
N GLU A 107 -19.60 -6.95 9.69
CA GLU A 107 -21.05 -6.88 9.46
C GLU A 107 -21.38 -7.14 7.97
N ASP A 108 -22.64 -7.41 7.66
CA ASP A 108 -23.11 -7.61 6.28
C ASP A 108 -23.10 -6.31 5.48
N ILE A 109 -22.62 -6.37 4.23
CA ILE A 109 -22.46 -5.20 3.36
C ILE A 109 -23.63 -5.12 2.36
N PRO A 110 -24.41 -4.02 2.31
CA PRO A 110 -25.53 -3.88 1.39
C PRO A 110 -25.14 -4.09 -0.08
N GLY A 111 -25.80 -5.05 -0.73
CA GLY A 111 -25.57 -5.41 -2.13
C GLY A 111 -24.50 -6.49 -2.37
N VAL A 112 -23.78 -6.93 -1.32
CA VAL A 112 -22.85 -8.07 -1.40
C VAL A 112 -23.62 -9.38 -1.25
N GLY A 113 -23.62 -10.20 -2.30
CA GLY A 113 -24.39 -11.46 -2.38
C GLY A 113 -23.60 -12.74 -2.08
N VAL A 114 -22.52 -12.67 -1.30
CA VAL A 114 -21.64 -13.82 -0.98
C VAL A 114 -21.46 -13.98 0.55
N PRO A 115 -21.18 -15.19 1.06
CA PRO A 115 -21.09 -15.44 2.50
C PRO A 115 -20.15 -14.53 3.28
N LEU A 116 -20.62 -14.07 4.45
CA LEU A 116 -19.82 -13.37 5.45
C LEU A 116 -18.90 -14.34 6.22
N ILE A 117 -17.66 -13.90 6.42
CA ILE A 117 -16.72 -14.41 7.40
C ILE A 117 -16.55 -13.27 8.42
N ASP A 118 -17.28 -13.36 9.53
CA ASP A 118 -17.26 -12.35 10.59
C ASP A 118 -15.93 -12.41 11.36
N VAL A 119 -15.10 -11.39 11.19
CA VAL A 119 -13.79 -11.29 11.86
C VAL A 119 -13.93 -10.90 13.34
N GLY A 120 -15.08 -10.35 13.76
CA GLY A 120 -15.38 -10.05 15.15
C GLY A 120 -15.49 -11.32 16.01
N ARG A 121 -15.80 -12.46 15.39
CA ARG A 121 -15.78 -13.79 16.02
C ARG A 121 -14.37 -14.36 16.01
N ALA A 122 -13.42 -13.64 16.62
CA ALA A 122 -12.02 -14.04 16.67
C ALA A 122 -11.85 -15.46 17.23
N ASP A 123 -12.64 -15.82 18.24
CA ASP A 123 -12.68 -17.14 18.89
C ASP A 123 -12.95 -18.32 17.92
N ASP A 124 -13.55 -18.08 16.75
CA ASP A 124 -13.81 -19.11 15.73
C ASP A 124 -12.52 -19.46 14.91
N TRP A 125 -11.39 -18.78 15.15
CA TRP A 125 -10.10 -19.04 14.46
C TRP A 125 -8.84 -18.76 15.32
N CYS A 126 -8.85 -17.78 16.22
CA CYS A 126 -7.91 -17.68 17.33
C CYS A 126 -8.24 -18.77 18.36
N GLY A 127 -7.43 -19.83 18.41
CA GLY A 127 -7.63 -20.95 19.33
C GLY A 127 -7.64 -20.53 20.80
N HIS A 128 -8.83 -20.56 21.40
CA HIS A 128 -9.21 -19.98 22.71
C HIS A 128 -9.36 -18.45 22.66
N GLY A 129 -10.50 -17.97 23.17
CA GLY A 129 -10.83 -16.55 23.21
C GLY A 129 -9.81 -15.75 24.00
N ARG A 130 -9.03 -14.94 23.29
CA ARG A 130 -8.03 -14.03 23.87
C ARG A 130 -8.66 -12.66 24.01
N GLU A 131 -9.20 -12.37 25.20
CA GLU A 131 -9.43 -10.98 25.59
C GLU A 131 -8.09 -10.22 25.44
N TYR A 132 -8.09 -9.13 24.67
CA TYR A 132 -6.88 -8.48 24.15
C TYR A 132 -6.17 -7.65 25.23
N GLY A 133 -5.66 -8.35 26.25
CA GLY A 133 -4.86 -7.86 27.35
C GLY A 133 -5.69 -7.42 28.55
N HIS A 134 -5.64 -8.20 29.63
CA HIS A 134 -5.02 -7.73 30.87
C HIS A 134 -4.57 -8.88 31.79
N GLU A 135 -3.55 -8.57 32.60
CA GLU A 135 -3.08 -9.33 33.78
C GLU A 135 -2.38 -10.70 33.57
N ARG A 136 -1.50 -10.97 34.54
CA ARG A 136 -0.49 -12.04 34.60
C ARG A 136 -1.12 -13.41 34.92
N GLY A 137 -0.56 -14.50 34.38
CA GLY A 137 -0.50 -15.77 35.12
C GLY A 137 -0.81 -17.07 34.38
N HIS A 138 -1.42 -17.03 33.18
CA HIS A 138 -1.79 -18.27 32.49
C HIS A 138 -0.63 -18.86 31.67
N GLU A 139 -0.16 -20.04 32.09
CA GLU A 139 0.75 -20.86 31.29
C GLU A 139 0.08 -21.24 29.97
N CYS A 140 0.76 -20.96 28.85
CA CYS A 140 0.17 -21.07 27.53
C CYS A 140 0.08 -22.54 27.10
N GLY A 141 -1.13 -23.10 27.09
CA GLY A 141 -1.41 -24.30 26.31
C GLY A 141 -1.06 -24.04 24.84
N HIS A 142 -0.28 -24.95 24.24
CA HIS A 142 0.25 -24.74 22.89
C HIS A 142 -0.89 -24.65 21.87
N GLY A 143 -1.01 -23.51 21.19
CA GLY A 143 -2.06 -23.20 20.24
C GLY A 143 -1.95 -23.92 18.90
N SER A 144 -1.45 -25.16 18.86
CA SER A 144 -1.50 -25.96 17.63
C SER A 144 -2.97 -26.11 17.24
N ALA A 145 -3.31 -25.74 16.01
CA ALA A 145 -4.63 -25.99 15.45
C ALA A 145 -5.01 -27.47 15.70
N PRO A 146 -6.21 -27.78 16.23
CA PRO A 146 -6.54 -29.11 16.69
C PRO A 146 -6.30 -30.14 15.59
N ALA A 147 -5.87 -31.35 15.92
CA ALA A 147 -5.39 -32.34 14.93
C ALA A 147 -6.42 -32.77 13.86
N SER A 148 -7.68 -32.36 14.01
CA SER A 148 -8.78 -32.49 13.04
C SER A 148 -8.97 -31.26 12.13
N SER A 149 -8.08 -30.26 12.18
CA SER A 149 -8.19 -29.03 11.40
C SER A 149 -7.99 -29.31 9.91
N PRO A 150 -8.87 -28.82 9.02
CA PRO A 150 -8.71 -29.00 7.58
C PRO A 150 -7.36 -28.48 7.09
N ALA A 151 -6.59 -29.34 6.43
CA ALA A 151 -5.29 -28.99 5.89
C ALA A 151 -5.44 -28.05 4.68
N PHE A 152 -4.59 -27.04 4.59
CA PHE A 152 -4.39 -26.21 3.41
C PHE A 152 -3.03 -26.51 2.78
N ALA A 153 -2.89 -26.25 1.48
CA ALA A 153 -1.60 -26.23 0.80
C ALA A 153 -0.98 -24.82 0.93
N GLU A 154 0.33 -24.73 1.17
CA GLU A 154 1.02 -23.45 0.94
C GLU A 154 1.09 -23.17 -0.58
N PRO A 155 0.91 -21.91 -1.01
CA PRO A 155 0.82 -21.56 -2.44
C PRO A 155 2.13 -21.74 -3.21
N GLY A 156 1.99 -22.05 -4.50
CA GLY A 156 3.05 -22.00 -5.49
C GLY A 156 3.47 -20.57 -5.83
N ALA A 157 4.60 -20.43 -6.54
CA ALA A 157 5.16 -19.12 -6.88
C ALA A 157 4.27 -18.32 -7.85
N ASP A 158 3.62 -19.00 -8.81
CA ASP A 158 2.76 -18.37 -9.82
C ASP A 158 1.29 -18.26 -9.39
N ASP A 159 0.94 -18.80 -8.21
CA ASP A 159 -0.40 -18.69 -7.64
C ASP A 159 -0.72 -17.22 -7.29
N LEU A 160 -2.00 -16.89 -7.34
CA LEU A 160 -2.53 -15.55 -7.08
C LEU A 160 -2.50 -15.25 -5.57
N ALA A 161 -1.77 -14.20 -5.18
CA ALA A 161 -1.69 -13.76 -3.79
C ALA A 161 -2.72 -12.68 -3.45
N TYR A 162 -3.00 -11.76 -4.39
CA TYR A 162 -4.03 -10.73 -4.24
C TYR A 162 -4.50 -10.14 -5.56
N VAL A 163 -5.68 -9.52 -5.54
CA VAL A 163 -6.16 -8.62 -6.59
C VAL A 163 -6.48 -7.26 -5.99
N ILE A 164 -5.67 -6.24 -6.31
CA ILE A 164 -5.90 -4.86 -5.85
C ILE A 164 -6.59 -4.06 -6.95
N TYR A 165 -7.74 -3.47 -6.63
CA TYR A 165 -8.52 -2.69 -7.58
C TYR A 165 -8.02 -1.25 -7.68
N THR A 166 -7.61 -0.88 -8.89
CA THR A 166 -7.13 0.46 -9.24
C THR A 166 -8.16 1.18 -10.11
N SER A 167 -8.08 2.50 -10.19
CA SER A 167 -8.94 3.28 -11.07
C SER A 167 -8.73 2.90 -12.55
N GLY A 168 -9.81 2.87 -13.34
CA GLY A 168 -9.78 2.41 -14.73
C GLY A 168 -10.15 3.48 -15.76
N SER A 169 -9.32 3.61 -16.79
CA SER A 169 -9.52 4.55 -17.91
C SER A 169 -10.80 4.29 -18.73
N THR A 170 -11.39 3.10 -18.62
CA THR A 170 -12.64 2.70 -19.27
C THR A 170 -13.90 3.08 -18.50
N GLY A 171 -13.78 3.78 -17.36
CA GLY A 171 -14.91 4.20 -16.54
C GLY A 171 -15.24 3.30 -15.34
N ALA A 172 -14.60 2.12 -15.25
CA ALA A 172 -14.82 1.14 -14.19
C ALA A 172 -13.49 0.68 -13.53
N PRO A 173 -13.44 0.40 -12.22
CA PRO A 173 -12.25 -0.10 -11.54
C PRO A 173 -11.69 -1.38 -12.17
N LYS A 174 -10.36 -1.51 -12.23
CA LYS A 174 -9.63 -2.66 -12.77
C LYS A 174 -8.81 -3.35 -11.69
N GLY A 175 -9.06 -4.65 -11.48
CA GLY A 175 -8.27 -5.48 -10.57
C GLY A 175 -6.89 -5.78 -11.17
N VAL A 176 -5.82 -5.59 -10.39
CA VAL A 176 -4.44 -5.97 -10.75
C VAL A 176 -4.09 -7.25 -10.00
N ALA A 177 -3.88 -8.33 -10.74
CA ALA A 177 -3.69 -9.68 -10.20
C ALA A 177 -2.20 -9.97 -9.94
N VAL A 178 -1.77 -10.10 -8.68
CA VAL A 178 -0.35 -10.28 -8.29
C VAL A 178 -0.10 -11.70 -7.77
N ALA A 179 1.00 -12.31 -8.23
CA ALA A 179 1.42 -13.66 -7.83
C ALA A 179 2.49 -13.67 -6.72
N HIS A 180 2.56 -14.76 -5.96
CA HIS A 180 3.46 -14.92 -4.82
C HIS A 180 4.95 -14.69 -5.15
N ARG A 181 5.40 -15.03 -6.36
CA ARG A 181 6.78 -14.87 -6.86
C ARG A 181 7.35 -13.45 -6.74
N GLY A 182 6.50 -12.42 -6.84
CA GLY A 182 6.93 -11.02 -6.73
C GLY A 182 7.15 -10.57 -5.29
N LEU A 183 6.53 -11.25 -4.32
CA LEU A 183 6.43 -10.77 -2.95
C LEU A 183 7.71 -10.99 -2.13
N VAL A 184 8.35 -12.15 -2.27
CA VAL A 184 9.56 -12.49 -1.49
C VAL A 184 10.78 -11.66 -1.90
N PRO A 185 11.10 -11.45 -3.19
CA PRO A 185 12.19 -10.55 -3.59
C PRO A 185 11.98 -9.11 -3.11
N LEU A 186 10.74 -8.60 -3.23
CA LEU A 186 10.34 -7.30 -2.68
C LEU A 186 10.56 -7.24 -1.16
N ALA A 187 10.04 -8.20 -0.40
CA ALA A 187 10.12 -8.20 1.06
C ALA A 187 11.57 -8.18 1.54
N LEU A 188 12.42 -9.06 1.03
CA LEU A 188 13.82 -9.18 1.44
C LEU A 188 14.64 -7.92 1.08
N ASP A 189 14.44 -7.36 -0.12
CA ASP A 189 15.06 -6.10 -0.53
C ASP A 189 14.64 -4.93 0.38
N GLN A 190 13.33 -4.78 0.63
CA GLN A 190 12.81 -3.68 1.42
C GLN A 190 13.22 -3.78 2.89
N ILE A 191 13.21 -4.99 3.50
CA ILE A 191 13.77 -5.21 4.86
C ILE A 191 15.21 -4.69 4.94
N GLY A 192 16.05 -5.04 3.96
CA GLY A 192 17.44 -4.57 3.89
C GLY A 192 17.58 -3.06 3.69
N ARG A 193 16.81 -2.45 2.78
CA ARG A 193 16.87 -1.00 2.52
C ARG A 193 16.31 -0.15 3.67
N TRP A 194 15.28 -0.64 4.35
CA TRP A 194 14.67 0.02 5.52
C TRP A 194 15.47 -0.24 6.81
N ARG A 195 16.29 -1.30 6.84
CA ARG A 195 16.97 -1.82 8.05
C ARG A 195 15.96 -2.21 9.15
N ALA A 196 14.86 -2.84 8.74
CA ALA A 196 13.86 -3.35 9.67
C ALA A 196 14.42 -4.52 10.50
N GLY A 197 14.05 -4.57 11.78
CA GLY A 197 14.55 -5.56 12.74
C GLY A 197 14.14 -5.24 14.18
N PRO A 198 14.62 -6.03 15.16
CA PRO A 198 14.24 -5.92 16.56
C PRO A 198 14.39 -4.51 17.15
N GLY A 199 13.37 -4.05 17.88
CA GLY A 199 13.29 -2.68 18.40
C GLY A 199 12.96 -1.60 17.35
N GLY A 200 12.75 -2.00 16.09
CA GLY A 200 12.09 -1.16 15.10
C GLY A 200 10.58 -1.10 15.34
N ARG A 201 10.00 0.07 15.13
CA ARG A 201 8.56 0.37 15.13
C ARG A 201 8.20 1.01 13.81
N ILE A 202 7.32 0.39 13.04
CA ILE A 202 6.95 0.81 11.68
C ILE A 202 5.47 1.18 11.67
N LEU A 203 5.14 2.41 11.23
CA LEU A 203 3.75 2.85 11.14
C LEU A 203 3.04 2.22 9.92
N GLN A 204 1.89 1.60 10.18
CA GLN A 204 0.93 1.13 9.18
C GLN A 204 0.16 2.35 8.64
N PHE A 205 0.73 3.06 7.66
CA PHE A 205 0.22 4.34 7.15
C PHE A 205 -0.72 4.17 5.95
N ALA A 206 -0.35 3.38 4.94
CA ALA A 206 -1.18 3.19 3.75
C ALA A 206 -2.51 2.49 4.09
N SER A 207 -3.60 2.84 3.42
CA SER A 207 -4.85 2.07 3.57
C SER A 207 -4.67 0.66 3.01
N LEU A 208 -5.35 -0.34 3.59
CA LEU A 208 -5.23 -1.74 3.17
C LEU A 208 -5.64 -1.96 1.70
N GLY A 209 -6.52 -1.12 1.16
CA GLY A 209 -6.88 -1.09 -0.27
C GLY A 209 -5.73 -0.66 -1.21
N PHE A 210 -4.59 -0.21 -0.68
CA PHE A 210 -3.41 0.17 -1.45
C PHE A 210 -2.25 -0.79 -1.18
N ASP A 211 -1.60 -1.20 -2.26
CA ASP A 211 -0.44 -2.10 -2.28
C ASP A 211 0.71 -1.68 -1.37
N ALA A 212 0.87 -0.37 -1.11
CA ALA A 212 1.85 0.18 -0.19
C ALA A 212 1.75 -0.39 1.23
N SER A 213 0.55 -0.76 1.69
CA SER A 213 0.31 -1.35 3.02
C SER A 213 0.92 -2.75 3.13
N PHE A 214 0.95 -3.52 2.04
CA PHE A 214 1.61 -4.82 1.99
C PHE A 214 3.12 -4.69 2.29
N THR A 215 3.80 -3.67 1.72
CA THR A 215 5.21 -3.39 2.07
C THR A 215 5.36 -3.09 3.55
N GLU A 216 4.51 -2.24 4.13
CA GLU A 216 4.59 -1.88 5.56
C GLU A 216 4.46 -3.13 6.45
N ILE A 217 3.47 -3.99 6.16
CA ILE A 217 3.21 -5.24 6.88
C ILE A 217 4.41 -6.20 6.78
N VAL A 218 4.88 -6.54 5.57
CA VAL A 218 5.95 -7.56 5.43
C VAL A 218 7.32 -7.04 5.86
N VAL A 219 7.61 -5.74 5.67
CA VAL A 219 8.87 -5.15 6.13
C VAL A 219 8.94 -5.13 7.65
N ALA A 220 7.83 -4.86 8.34
CA ALA A 220 7.77 -4.99 9.79
C ALA A 220 7.93 -6.45 10.22
N LEU A 221 6.99 -7.32 9.81
CA LEU A 221 6.84 -8.66 10.36
C LEU A 221 7.92 -9.63 9.90
N CYS A 222 8.23 -9.68 8.61
CA CYS A 222 9.35 -10.51 8.12
C CYS A 222 10.72 -9.87 8.41
N GLY A 223 10.76 -8.60 8.81
CA GLY A 223 11.94 -7.92 9.33
C GLY A 223 12.27 -8.31 10.78
N GLY A 224 11.27 -8.55 11.63
CA GLY A 224 11.45 -8.69 13.09
C GLY A 224 11.21 -7.38 13.86
N ALA A 225 10.53 -6.40 13.24
CA ALA A 225 10.10 -5.14 13.85
C ALA A 225 8.61 -5.22 14.26
N THR A 226 8.15 -4.27 15.07
CA THR A 226 6.73 -4.12 15.41
C THR A 226 6.02 -3.29 14.34
N LEU A 227 4.93 -3.81 13.78
CA LEU A 227 3.98 -3.04 13.00
C LEU A 227 3.04 -2.31 13.98
N VAL A 228 3.12 -0.98 13.99
CA VAL A 228 2.27 -0.12 14.80
C VAL A 228 1.11 0.35 13.93
N ILE A 229 -0.10 -0.07 14.31
CA ILE A 229 -1.36 0.25 13.66
C ILE A 229 -1.95 1.47 14.38
N ALA A 230 -2.37 2.47 13.59
CA ALA A 230 -2.98 3.70 14.06
C ALA A 230 -4.30 3.93 13.31
N ASP A 231 -5.25 4.58 13.97
CA ASP A 231 -6.59 4.79 13.43
C ASP A 231 -6.63 5.87 12.35
N ARG A 232 -7.73 5.92 11.58
CA ARG A 232 -7.80 6.74 10.35
C ARG A 232 -7.67 8.25 10.64
N ASP A 233 -8.14 8.70 11.79
CA ASP A 233 -7.99 10.07 12.29
C ASP A 233 -6.57 10.36 12.78
N GLN A 234 -5.93 9.43 13.49
CA GLN A 234 -4.53 9.51 13.95
C GLN A 234 -3.53 9.64 12.79
N LEU A 235 -3.91 9.21 11.58
CA LEU A 235 -3.09 9.28 10.37
C LEU A 235 -3.28 10.57 9.54
N MET A 236 -4.12 11.51 10.00
CA MET A 236 -4.39 12.75 9.26
C MET A 236 -3.15 13.65 9.17
N PRO A 237 -2.72 14.07 7.96
CA PRO A 237 -1.54 14.90 7.78
C PRO A 237 -1.54 16.22 8.56
N GLY A 238 -0.35 16.71 8.90
CA GLY A 238 -0.18 17.93 9.70
C GLY A 238 0.13 17.62 11.18
N PRO A 239 -0.39 18.42 12.13
CA PRO A 239 -0.10 18.24 13.55
C PRO A 239 -0.52 16.87 14.12
N VAL A 240 -1.57 16.24 13.57
CA VAL A 240 -2.06 14.94 14.06
C VAL A 240 -1.09 13.82 13.72
N LEU A 241 -0.72 13.64 12.44
CA LEU A 241 0.30 12.67 12.04
C LEU A 241 1.65 12.93 12.73
N HIS A 242 2.03 14.20 12.96
CA HIS A 242 3.23 14.52 13.75
C HIS A 242 3.13 13.99 15.19
N ALA A 243 2.00 14.24 15.88
CA ALA A 243 1.78 13.73 17.23
C ALA A 243 1.80 12.19 17.25
N THR A 244 1.11 11.53 16.31
CA THR A 244 1.11 10.06 16.17
C THR A 244 2.51 9.49 15.96
N LEU A 245 3.33 10.11 15.09
CA LEU A 245 4.73 9.69 14.88
C LEU A 245 5.58 9.82 16.16
N ARG A 246 5.37 10.88 16.94
CA ARG A 246 6.08 11.17 18.20
C ARG A 246 5.64 10.23 19.33
N ASP A 247 4.34 10.17 19.59
CA ASP A 247 3.76 9.57 20.79
C ASP A 247 3.71 8.04 20.70
N LEU A 248 3.48 7.49 19.49
CA LEU A 248 3.69 6.07 19.21
C LEU A 248 5.16 5.73 18.93
N ARG A 249 6.09 6.69 19.07
CA ARG A 249 7.55 6.51 18.96
C ARG A 249 7.97 5.76 17.70
N ILE A 250 7.45 6.20 16.56
CA ILE A 250 7.64 5.54 15.26
C ILE A 250 9.09 5.70 14.79
N THR A 251 9.74 4.59 14.43
CA THR A 251 11.13 4.59 13.97
C THR A 251 11.27 4.64 12.44
N ALA A 252 10.25 4.19 11.71
CA ALA A 252 10.19 4.22 10.26
C ALA A 252 8.75 4.45 9.76
N VAL A 253 8.60 5.28 8.73
CA VAL A 253 7.31 5.48 8.03
C VAL A 253 7.50 5.58 6.53
N LYS A 254 6.57 4.97 5.77
CA LYS A 254 6.37 5.23 4.34
C LYS A 254 5.12 6.10 4.21
N THR A 255 5.21 7.21 3.48
CA THR A 255 4.08 8.14 3.34
C THR A 255 4.22 9.02 2.09
N THR A 256 3.25 9.87 1.81
CA THR A 256 3.09 10.60 0.54
C THR A 256 3.73 12.00 0.57
N PRO A 257 4.11 12.58 -0.58
CA PRO A 257 4.65 13.94 -0.63
C PRO A 257 3.73 14.99 0.02
N ALA A 258 2.41 14.83 -0.12
CA ALA A 258 1.41 15.72 0.46
C ALA A 258 1.36 15.62 2.00
N ALA A 259 1.53 14.40 2.54
CA ALA A 259 1.64 14.22 3.98
C ALA A 259 2.94 14.84 4.54
N LEU A 260 4.07 14.66 3.83
CA LEU A 260 5.38 15.22 4.19
C LEU A 260 5.47 16.75 4.03
N ALA A 261 4.64 17.35 3.17
CA ALA A 261 4.56 18.80 3.02
C ALA A 261 3.90 19.46 4.24
N THR A 262 2.82 18.87 4.76
CA THR A 262 1.98 19.43 5.82
C THR A 262 2.42 19.03 7.24
N THR A 263 2.90 17.81 7.42
CA THR A 263 3.37 17.25 8.70
C THR A 263 4.73 17.82 9.08
N ASP A 264 4.98 18.07 10.37
CA ASP A 264 6.27 18.59 10.81
C ASP A 264 7.32 17.51 11.12
N ALA A 265 8.57 17.82 10.78
CA ALA A 265 9.71 16.91 10.80
C ALA A 265 10.57 17.06 12.06
N ASP A 266 10.61 18.24 12.67
CA ASP A 266 11.31 18.45 13.93
C ASP A 266 10.55 17.78 15.09
N GLY A 267 11.19 17.64 16.26
CA GLY A 267 10.55 17.04 17.44
C GLY A 267 10.27 15.53 17.38
N LEU A 268 10.82 14.81 16.40
CA LEU A 268 10.63 13.36 16.18
C LEU A 268 11.91 12.54 16.46
N PRO A 269 12.35 12.37 17.73
CA PRO A 269 13.66 11.82 18.07
C PRO A 269 13.83 10.31 17.80
N ASP A 270 12.75 9.52 17.84
CA ASP A 270 12.80 8.09 17.53
C ASP A 270 12.82 7.78 16.01
N LEU A 271 12.46 8.75 15.16
CA LEU A 271 12.20 8.55 13.72
C LEU A 271 13.49 8.55 12.88
N ARG A 272 13.96 7.35 12.56
CA ARG A 272 15.26 7.09 11.89
C ARG A 272 15.15 7.02 10.36
N LEU A 273 13.97 6.69 9.84
CA LEU A 273 13.73 6.50 8.40
C LEU A 273 12.40 7.12 7.95
N VAL A 274 12.44 7.85 6.84
CA VAL A 274 11.26 8.28 6.09
C VAL A 274 11.41 7.84 4.64
N VAL A 275 10.40 7.15 4.12
CA VAL A 275 10.30 6.74 2.70
C VAL A 275 9.16 7.52 2.04
N ASN A 276 9.50 8.40 1.10
CA ASN A 276 8.51 9.02 0.22
C ASN A 276 8.04 7.99 -0.82
N GLY A 277 6.72 7.85 -1.00
CA GLY A 277 6.13 7.02 -2.05
C GLY A 277 4.75 7.51 -2.50
N GLY A 278 4.22 6.92 -3.58
CA GLY A 278 2.89 7.25 -4.11
C GLY A 278 2.78 8.59 -4.86
N GLY A 279 3.84 9.40 -4.91
CA GLY A 279 3.88 10.65 -5.67
C GLY A 279 5.30 11.21 -5.80
N ALA A 280 5.49 12.17 -6.70
CA ALA A 280 6.78 12.79 -6.96
C ALA A 280 7.31 13.55 -5.73
N CYS A 281 8.54 13.24 -5.30
CA CYS A 281 9.20 13.96 -4.22
C CYS A 281 9.72 15.32 -4.72
N ARG A 282 9.46 16.40 -3.97
CA ARG A 282 10.01 17.74 -4.25
C ARG A 282 11.36 17.91 -3.53
N PRO A 283 12.37 18.62 -4.09
CA PRO A 283 13.66 18.82 -3.40
C PRO A 283 13.57 19.45 -2.01
N GLY A 284 12.58 20.33 -1.78
CA GLY A 284 12.29 20.88 -0.43
C GLY A 284 11.84 19.82 0.57
N THR A 285 11.10 18.78 0.13
CA THR A 285 10.73 17.63 0.96
C THR A 285 11.97 16.85 1.40
N VAL A 286 12.91 16.62 0.47
CA VAL A 286 14.21 15.98 0.78
C VAL A 286 14.99 16.83 1.79
N ALA A 287 15.09 18.14 1.59
CA ALA A 287 15.83 19.03 2.47
C ALA A 287 15.27 19.04 3.90
N ARG A 288 13.93 19.08 4.06
CA ARG A 288 13.27 18.99 5.38
C ARG A 288 13.46 17.63 6.05
N TRP A 289 13.18 16.55 5.34
CA TRP A 289 13.05 15.21 5.94
C TRP A 289 14.32 14.36 5.93
N SER A 290 15.41 14.80 5.29
CA SER A 290 16.76 14.22 5.47
C SER A 290 17.51 14.79 6.68
N ALA A 291 16.99 15.84 7.33
CA ALA A 291 17.59 16.43 8.51
C ALA A 291 17.57 15.44 9.69
N GLY A 292 18.76 15.01 10.12
CA GLY A 292 18.97 14.12 11.28
C GLY A 292 18.57 12.65 11.09
N ARG A 293 18.10 12.23 9.91
CA ARG A 293 17.55 10.88 9.67
C ARG A 293 17.77 10.40 8.24
N THR A 294 17.47 9.13 7.96
CA THR A 294 17.51 8.59 6.60
C THR A 294 16.26 9.00 5.83
N PHE A 295 16.42 9.66 4.69
CA PHE A 295 15.33 9.90 3.73
C PHE A 295 15.55 9.07 2.45
N ARG A 296 14.51 8.47 1.89
CA ARG A 296 14.54 7.78 0.59
C ARG A 296 13.33 8.14 -0.26
N ASN A 297 13.49 8.10 -1.58
CA ASN A 297 12.39 8.15 -2.54
C ASN A 297 12.17 6.75 -3.14
N ALA A 298 10.93 6.25 -3.11
CA ALA A 298 10.53 4.96 -3.64
C ALA A 298 9.51 5.13 -4.79
N TYR A 299 9.71 4.39 -5.88
CA TYR A 299 8.82 4.40 -7.03
C TYR A 299 8.30 2.98 -7.34
N GLY A 300 7.06 2.92 -7.79
CA GLY A 300 6.39 1.70 -8.18
C GLY A 300 4.99 1.97 -8.73
N VAL A 301 4.43 0.90 -9.27
CA VAL A 301 3.07 0.77 -9.80
C VAL A 301 2.55 -0.62 -9.41
N THR A 302 1.24 -0.75 -9.19
CA THR A 302 0.62 -1.98 -8.67
C THR A 302 0.84 -3.17 -9.61
N GLU A 303 0.88 -2.91 -10.91
CA GLU A 303 1.18 -3.86 -11.99
C GLU A 303 2.63 -4.40 -11.95
N ALA A 304 3.51 -3.79 -11.15
CA ALA A 304 4.89 -4.19 -10.92
C ALA A 304 5.18 -4.43 -9.41
N THR A 305 4.17 -4.87 -8.65
CA THR A 305 4.24 -5.29 -7.24
C THR A 305 4.84 -4.23 -6.31
N VAL A 306 4.06 -3.19 -6.04
CA VAL A 306 4.26 -2.13 -5.03
C VAL A 306 5.44 -1.17 -5.23
N CYS A 307 6.65 -1.69 -5.41
CA CYS A 307 7.90 -0.92 -5.42
C CYS A 307 8.87 -1.54 -6.41
N SER A 308 9.13 -0.83 -7.51
CA SER A 308 10.04 -1.28 -8.56
C SER A 308 11.45 -0.73 -8.35
N THR A 309 11.59 0.44 -7.71
CA THR A 309 12.87 1.10 -7.45
C THR A 309 12.87 1.86 -6.12
N MET A 310 14.04 2.07 -5.51
CA MET A 310 14.20 3.02 -4.40
C MET A 310 15.63 3.57 -4.32
N THR A 311 15.75 4.87 -4.05
CA THR A 311 17.04 5.59 -3.94
C THR A 311 17.92 5.10 -2.79
N GLY A 312 19.21 5.45 -2.87
CA GLY A 312 20.05 5.60 -1.68
C GLY A 312 19.48 6.63 -0.68
N PRO A 313 20.11 6.78 0.51
CA PRO A 313 19.81 7.88 1.41
C PRO A 313 20.04 9.23 0.72
N LEU A 314 18.99 10.03 0.57
CA LEU A 314 19.05 11.37 -0.03
C LEU A 314 19.32 12.44 1.04
N ARG A 315 19.93 13.54 0.61
CA ARG A 315 20.27 14.73 1.40
C ARG A 315 19.76 16.01 0.74
N ALA A 316 19.73 17.10 1.49
CA ALA A 316 19.45 18.43 0.95
C ALA A 316 20.40 18.77 -0.21
N GLY A 317 19.84 18.97 -1.40
CA GLY A 317 20.58 19.28 -2.64
C GLY A 317 20.82 18.10 -3.58
N ASP A 318 20.57 16.86 -3.15
CA ASP A 318 20.68 15.69 -4.03
C ASP A 318 19.56 15.68 -5.10
N PRO A 319 19.82 15.17 -6.32
CA PRO A 319 18.79 15.01 -7.34
C PRO A 319 17.77 13.92 -6.94
N VAL A 320 16.49 14.17 -7.22
CA VAL A 320 15.41 13.20 -6.96
C VAL A 320 15.31 12.24 -8.15
N THR A 321 16.07 11.14 -8.09
CA THR A 321 15.98 10.02 -9.03
C THR A 321 14.91 9.01 -8.59
N LEU A 322 14.69 8.01 -9.45
CA LEU A 322 13.99 6.77 -9.11
C LEU A 322 14.87 5.82 -8.28
N GLY A 323 16.18 6.03 -8.23
CA GLY A 323 17.13 5.16 -7.55
C GLY A 323 17.45 3.89 -8.32
N THR A 324 17.82 2.83 -7.59
CA THR A 324 18.16 1.51 -8.15
C THR A 324 16.96 0.55 -8.12
N PRO A 325 16.91 -0.45 -9.02
CA PRO A 325 15.85 -1.47 -9.03
C PRO A 325 15.79 -2.25 -7.72
N VAL A 326 14.59 -2.70 -7.33
CA VAL A 326 14.36 -3.71 -6.29
C VAL A 326 14.87 -5.07 -6.77
N ALA A 327 15.36 -5.92 -5.85
CA ALA A 327 15.85 -7.26 -6.20
C ALA A 327 14.81 -8.06 -7.01
N GLY A 328 15.23 -8.64 -8.15
CA GLY A 328 14.34 -9.36 -9.07
C GLY A 328 13.50 -8.48 -10.00
N THR A 329 13.73 -7.17 -10.03
CA THR A 329 13.10 -6.21 -10.97
C THR A 329 14.08 -5.77 -12.05
N CYS A 330 13.66 -5.81 -13.31
CA CYS A 330 14.38 -5.25 -14.46
C CYS A 330 13.73 -3.93 -14.89
N LEU A 331 14.52 -2.95 -15.35
CA LEU A 331 14.03 -1.67 -15.88
C LEU A 331 14.51 -1.49 -17.31
N HIS A 332 13.59 -1.07 -18.19
CA HIS A 332 13.84 -0.87 -19.61
C HIS A 332 13.27 0.49 -20.00
N VAL A 333 14.08 1.34 -20.62
CA VAL A 333 13.60 2.58 -21.24
C VAL A 333 13.37 2.30 -22.71
N LEU A 334 12.12 2.43 -23.16
CA LEU A 334 11.75 2.22 -24.57
C LEU A 334 12.14 3.45 -25.41
N ASP A 335 12.21 3.29 -26.74
CA ASP A 335 12.55 4.38 -27.68
C ASP A 335 11.63 5.62 -27.57
N SER A 336 10.42 5.43 -27.03
CA SER A 336 9.46 6.49 -26.70
C SER A 336 9.80 7.31 -25.44
N GLY A 337 10.82 6.93 -24.68
CA GLY A 337 11.09 7.43 -23.33
C GLY A 337 10.21 6.80 -22.24
N GLU A 338 9.34 5.85 -22.59
CA GLU A 338 8.50 5.12 -21.64
C GLU A 338 9.33 4.17 -20.77
N LEU A 339 9.09 4.18 -19.45
CA LEU A 339 9.60 3.14 -18.55
C LEU A 339 8.75 1.88 -18.68
N ALA A 340 9.41 0.74 -18.91
CA ALA A 340 8.84 -0.58 -18.83
C ALA A 340 9.59 -1.42 -17.78
N VAL A 341 8.87 -2.29 -17.07
CA VAL A 341 9.36 -3.05 -15.91
C VAL A 341 9.24 -4.54 -16.17
N GLY A 342 10.33 -5.27 -15.99
CA GLY A 342 10.42 -6.72 -16.16
C GLY A 342 10.75 -7.46 -14.85
N GLY A 343 10.82 -8.78 -14.92
CA GLY A 343 11.21 -9.65 -13.79
C GLY A 343 10.04 -10.11 -12.90
N ALA A 344 10.39 -10.66 -11.72
CA ALA A 344 9.45 -11.42 -10.88
C ALA A 344 8.30 -10.58 -10.32
N GLY A 345 8.52 -9.27 -10.12
CA GLY A 345 7.51 -8.31 -9.64
C GLY A 345 6.41 -8.00 -10.65
N VAL A 346 6.48 -8.45 -11.90
CA VAL A 346 5.43 -8.19 -12.89
C VAL A 346 4.17 -9.02 -12.58
N ALA A 347 3.09 -8.31 -12.25
CA ALA A 347 1.77 -8.84 -11.95
C ALA A 347 1.25 -9.72 -13.11
N LEU A 348 0.40 -10.70 -12.83
CA LEU A 348 -0.17 -11.65 -13.81
C LEU A 348 -0.98 -10.95 -14.91
N GLY A 349 -1.60 -9.81 -14.60
CA GLY A 349 -2.28 -8.95 -15.56
C GLY A 349 -3.40 -8.14 -14.90
N TYR A 350 -4.35 -7.68 -15.72
CA TYR A 350 -5.62 -7.18 -15.21
C TYR A 350 -6.63 -8.33 -15.09
N TRP A 351 -7.20 -8.48 -13.90
CA TRP A 351 -8.12 -9.56 -13.56
C TRP A 351 -9.33 -9.56 -14.50
N ARG A 352 -9.58 -10.70 -15.16
CA ARG A 352 -10.70 -10.89 -16.10
C ARG A 352 -10.78 -9.81 -17.20
N ARG A 353 -9.63 -9.28 -17.67
CA ARG A 353 -9.51 -8.30 -18.77
C ARG A 353 -8.30 -8.64 -19.67
N PRO A 354 -8.36 -9.69 -20.51
CA PRO A 354 -7.23 -10.11 -21.33
C PRO A 354 -6.81 -9.06 -22.37
N GLU A 355 -7.72 -8.22 -22.85
CA GLU A 355 -7.48 -7.18 -23.85
C GLU A 355 -6.61 -6.04 -23.27
N LEU A 356 -7.01 -5.49 -22.13
CA LEU A 356 -6.21 -4.50 -21.39
C LEU A 356 -4.87 -5.10 -20.92
N THR A 357 -4.85 -6.42 -20.66
CA THR A 357 -3.61 -7.11 -20.31
C THR A 357 -2.66 -7.15 -21.51
N ALA A 358 -3.13 -7.52 -22.70
CA ALA A 358 -2.32 -7.53 -23.92
C ALA A 358 -1.84 -6.12 -24.35
N GLU A 359 -2.57 -5.05 -24.03
CA GLU A 359 -2.14 -3.67 -24.29
C GLU A 359 -0.85 -3.27 -23.51
N ARG A 360 -0.72 -3.76 -22.26
CA ARG A 360 0.31 -3.28 -21.31
C ARG A 360 1.30 -4.32 -20.82
N PHE A 361 1.00 -5.61 -20.93
CA PHE A 361 1.87 -6.72 -20.52
C PHE A 361 2.31 -7.54 -21.74
N GLY A 362 3.54 -7.32 -22.21
CA GLY A 362 4.15 -8.05 -23.32
C GLY A 362 5.13 -9.14 -22.86
N PRO A 363 5.69 -9.94 -23.79
CA PRO A 363 6.88 -10.74 -23.52
C PRO A 363 8.07 -9.82 -23.20
N ASP A 364 8.99 -10.28 -22.36
CA ASP A 364 10.27 -9.60 -22.13
C ASP A 364 11.31 -10.09 -23.15
N PRO A 365 11.78 -9.25 -24.10
CA PRO A 365 12.76 -9.67 -25.10
C PRO A 365 14.16 -9.93 -24.52
N TYR A 366 14.41 -9.57 -23.26
CA TYR A 366 15.67 -9.78 -22.54
C TYR A 366 15.60 -10.95 -21.54
N CYS A 367 14.41 -11.50 -21.28
CA CYS A 367 14.19 -12.59 -20.34
C CYS A 367 13.25 -13.65 -20.94
N PRO A 368 13.77 -14.78 -21.47
CA PRO A 368 12.94 -15.84 -22.06
C PRO A 368 11.89 -16.38 -21.08
N GLY A 369 10.61 -16.33 -21.46
CA GLY A 369 9.46 -16.67 -20.60
C GLY A 369 9.08 -15.57 -19.58
N GLY A 370 9.93 -14.56 -19.42
CA GLY A 370 9.64 -13.33 -18.68
C GLY A 370 8.63 -12.44 -19.42
N ARG A 371 8.12 -11.44 -18.71
CA ARG A 371 7.14 -10.48 -19.22
C ARG A 371 7.48 -9.07 -18.80
N LEU A 372 7.07 -8.11 -19.63
CA LEU A 372 7.39 -6.70 -19.51
C LEU A 372 6.08 -5.89 -19.37
N PHE A 373 5.96 -5.10 -18.31
CA PHE A 373 4.84 -4.19 -18.09
C PHE A 373 5.20 -2.75 -18.52
N ARG A 374 4.34 -2.15 -19.35
CA ARG A 374 4.47 -0.76 -19.84
C ARG A 374 3.75 0.22 -18.93
N THR A 375 4.51 1.08 -18.24
CA THR A 375 4.00 1.88 -17.12
C THR A 375 3.18 3.10 -17.51
N GLY A 376 3.36 3.62 -18.74
CA GLY A 376 2.92 4.96 -19.13
C GLY A 376 3.67 6.12 -18.44
N ASP A 377 4.66 5.86 -17.58
CA ASP A 377 5.53 6.89 -17.01
C ASP A 377 6.71 7.17 -17.96
N LEU A 378 7.02 8.45 -18.19
CA LEU A 378 8.18 8.91 -18.95
C LEU A 378 9.39 9.10 -18.02
N VAL A 379 10.57 8.66 -18.49
CA VAL A 379 11.83 8.75 -17.73
C VAL A 379 12.99 9.27 -18.57
N ARG A 380 14.01 9.80 -17.90
CA ARG A 380 15.28 10.25 -18.49
C ARG A 380 16.46 9.61 -17.77
N PRO A 381 17.41 8.97 -18.47
CA PRO A 381 18.67 8.53 -17.88
C PRO A 381 19.51 9.71 -17.38
N THR A 382 20.07 9.59 -16.17
CA THR A 382 21.06 10.53 -15.63
C THR A 382 22.48 10.13 -16.05
N PRO A 383 23.47 11.04 -15.97
CA PRO A 383 24.89 10.70 -16.12
C PRO A 383 25.40 9.67 -15.09
N GLY A 384 24.67 9.44 -13.98
CA GLY A 384 24.99 8.43 -12.98
C GLY A 384 24.38 7.04 -13.26
N GLY A 385 23.64 6.87 -14.36
CA GLY A 385 22.97 5.61 -14.72
C GLY A 385 21.63 5.35 -14.02
N GLU A 386 21.26 6.13 -12.99
CA GLU A 386 19.91 6.13 -12.45
C GLU A 386 18.93 6.88 -13.37
N LEU A 387 17.62 6.67 -13.19
CA LEU A 387 16.56 7.32 -13.96
C LEU A 387 15.94 8.49 -13.21
N GLU A 388 15.62 9.58 -13.89
CA GLU A 388 14.72 10.65 -13.43
C GLU A 388 13.30 10.42 -13.97
N TYR A 389 12.28 10.71 -13.16
CA TYR A 389 10.89 10.76 -13.61
C TYR A 389 10.59 12.10 -14.30
N VAL A 390 9.95 12.04 -15.47
CA VAL A 390 9.64 13.22 -16.30
C VAL A 390 8.14 13.54 -16.29
N GLY A 391 7.26 12.54 -16.31
CA GLY A 391 5.82 12.71 -16.41
C GLY A 391 5.09 11.44 -16.82
N ARG A 392 3.90 11.57 -17.41
CA ARG A 392 3.15 10.44 -18.00
C ARG A 392 2.80 10.70 -19.46
N ILE A 393 2.59 9.61 -20.20
CA ILE A 393 2.12 9.57 -21.59
C ILE A 393 0.58 9.64 -21.63
N ASP A 394 -0.08 9.07 -20.63
CA ASP A 394 -1.53 9.02 -20.48
C ASP A 394 -2.06 10.01 -19.43
N GLU A 395 -3.39 10.08 -19.34
CA GLU A 395 -4.14 11.13 -18.64
C GLU A 395 -4.29 10.86 -17.12
N GLN A 396 -3.70 9.77 -16.65
CA GLN A 396 -3.75 9.30 -15.27
C GLN A 396 -2.95 10.21 -14.34
N VAL A 397 -3.47 10.48 -13.14
CA VAL A 397 -2.86 11.40 -12.17
C VAL A 397 -2.68 10.76 -10.80
N LYS A 398 -1.70 11.27 -10.03
CA LYS A 398 -1.46 10.91 -8.63
C LYS A 398 -1.71 12.13 -7.75
N ILE A 399 -2.84 12.18 -7.04
CA ILE A 399 -3.28 13.31 -6.20
C ILE A 399 -3.26 12.88 -4.73
N ARG A 400 -2.50 13.59 -3.88
CA ARG A 400 -2.31 13.27 -2.45
C ARG A 400 -1.82 11.83 -2.14
N GLY A 401 -1.39 11.09 -3.18
CA GLY A 401 -1.01 9.67 -3.14
C GLY A 401 -2.00 8.73 -3.84
N TYR A 402 -3.23 9.17 -4.11
CA TYR A 402 -4.25 8.41 -4.81
C TYR A 402 -4.00 8.41 -6.32
N ARG A 403 -3.96 7.21 -6.90
CA ARG A 403 -4.02 7.00 -8.36
C ARG A 403 -5.46 7.24 -8.82
N ILE A 404 -5.65 8.15 -9.77
CA ILE A 404 -6.95 8.57 -10.27
C ILE A 404 -6.92 8.62 -11.79
N GLU A 405 -7.90 7.99 -12.42
CA GLU A 405 -8.20 8.15 -13.85
C GLU A 405 -9.33 9.19 -13.98
N PRO A 406 -9.11 10.33 -14.65
CA PRO A 406 -10.18 11.31 -14.90
C PRO A 406 -11.41 10.68 -15.59
N GLY A 407 -11.19 9.71 -16.48
CA GLY A 407 -12.23 8.95 -17.18
C GLY A 407 -13.22 8.20 -16.27
N GLU A 408 -12.81 7.77 -15.07
CA GLU A 408 -13.73 7.14 -14.11
C GLU A 408 -14.72 8.15 -13.52
N ILE A 409 -14.27 9.40 -13.35
CA ILE A 409 -15.09 10.50 -12.86
C ILE A 409 -15.97 11.05 -14.00
N GLU A 410 -15.42 11.17 -15.21
CA GLU A 410 -16.14 11.57 -16.43
C GLU A 410 -17.28 10.58 -16.76
N HIS A 411 -17.03 9.27 -16.66
CA HIS A 411 -18.06 8.24 -16.84
C HIS A 411 -19.15 8.29 -15.76
N ALA A 412 -18.76 8.43 -14.49
CA ALA A 412 -19.71 8.58 -13.39
C ALA A 412 -20.55 9.87 -13.49
N LEU A 413 -19.99 10.95 -14.04
CA LEU A 413 -20.70 12.20 -14.32
C LEU A 413 -21.70 12.06 -15.48
N ALA A 414 -21.29 11.43 -16.59
CA ALA A 414 -22.15 11.19 -17.74
C ALA A 414 -23.32 10.22 -17.46
N ALA A 415 -23.27 9.50 -16.34
CA ALA A 415 -24.39 8.70 -15.84
C ALA A 415 -25.46 9.52 -15.09
N HIS A 416 -25.27 10.83 -14.88
CA HIS A 416 -26.26 11.71 -14.25
C HIS A 416 -27.27 12.27 -15.26
N PRO A 417 -28.60 12.18 -15.03
CA PRO A 417 -29.60 12.62 -16.01
C PRO A 417 -29.52 14.09 -16.47
N THR A 418 -28.94 14.99 -15.66
CA THR A 418 -28.76 16.41 -16.01
C THR A 418 -27.45 16.73 -16.72
N VAL A 419 -26.58 15.74 -16.99
CA VAL A 419 -25.26 15.91 -17.60
C VAL A 419 -25.22 15.21 -18.95
N ARG A 420 -24.96 15.96 -20.02
CA ARG A 420 -24.84 15.44 -21.40
C ARG A 420 -23.41 15.01 -21.72
N GLU A 421 -22.43 15.83 -21.35
CA GLU A 421 -21.00 15.57 -21.51
C GLU A 421 -20.28 16.01 -20.23
N ALA A 422 -19.17 15.36 -19.90
CA ALA A 422 -18.31 15.75 -18.79
C ALA A 422 -16.83 15.60 -19.16
N ALA A 423 -16.01 16.52 -18.64
CA ALA A 423 -14.56 16.44 -18.70
C ALA A 423 -13.96 16.81 -17.35
N VAL A 424 -12.94 16.07 -16.91
CA VAL A 424 -12.27 16.27 -15.63
C VAL A 424 -10.79 16.58 -15.90
N THR A 425 -10.27 17.59 -15.21
CA THR A 425 -8.87 17.99 -15.30
C THR A 425 -8.30 18.26 -13.91
N VAL A 426 -6.98 18.34 -13.84
CA VAL A 426 -6.26 18.73 -12.62
C VAL A 426 -5.81 20.17 -12.75
N HIS A 427 -5.98 20.93 -11.67
CA HIS A 427 -5.35 22.23 -11.50
C HIS A 427 -4.49 22.21 -10.23
N THR A 428 -3.43 22.99 -10.22
CA THR A 428 -2.73 23.34 -8.99
C THR A 428 -3.54 24.44 -8.29
N ASP A 429 -3.86 24.29 -7.01
CA ASP A 429 -4.52 25.37 -6.27
C ASP A 429 -3.50 26.48 -5.93
N PRO A 430 -3.80 27.76 -6.23
CA PRO A 430 -2.84 28.86 -5.99
C PRO A 430 -2.47 29.09 -4.52
N LEU A 431 -3.25 28.56 -3.56
CA LEU A 431 -3.05 28.80 -2.13
C LEU A 431 -2.01 27.88 -1.49
N ASP A 432 -1.97 26.60 -1.89
CA ASP A 432 -1.11 25.57 -1.27
C ASP A 432 -0.15 24.87 -2.26
N GLY A 433 -0.32 25.07 -3.57
CA GLY A 433 0.50 24.42 -4.59
C GLY A 433 0.17 22.93 -4.80
N GLU A 434 -0.94 22.43 -4.27
CA GLU A 434 -1.35 21.03 -4.39
C GLU A 434 -2.32 20.79 -5.57
N PRO A 435 -2.25 19.62 -6.23
CA PRO A 435 -3.14 19.25 -7.32
C PRO A 435 -4.55 18.96 -6.80
N ARG A 436 -5.57 19.50 -7.47
CA ARG A 436 -6.99 19.33 -7.15
C ARG A 436 -7.82 19.06 -8.42
N LEU A 437 -8.85 18.23 -8.28
CA LEU A 437 -9.77 17.89 -9.37
C LEU A 437 -10.76 19.04 -9.66
N ALA A 438 -10.95 19.35 -10.94
CA ALA A 438 -12.00 20.25 -11.42
C ALA A 438 -12.78 19.55 -12.55
N ALA A 439 -14.11 19.59 -12.48
CA ALA A 439 -14.99 19.04 -13.49
C ALA A 439 -15.67 20.14 -14.29
N PHE A 440 -15.77 19.92 -15.60
CA PHE A 440 -16.51 20.72 -16.55
C PHE A 440 -17.68 19.91 -17.08
N LEU A 441 -18.87 20.48 -16.98
CA LEU A 441 -20.14 19.83 -17.30
C LEU A 441 -20.77 20.52 -18.50
N VAL A 442 -21.31 19.75 -19.42
CA VAL A 442 -22.25 20.25 -20.43
C VAL A 442 -23.64 19.75 -20.02
N PRO A 443 -24.57 20.64 -19.64
CA PRO A 443 -25.88 20.22 -19.17
C PRO A 443 -26.71 19.52 -20.26
N ALA A 444 -27.58 18.60 -19.82
CA ALA A 444 -28.59 17.97 -20.68
C ALA A 444 -29.85 18.85 -20.80
N ASP A 445 -30.36 19.30 -19.65
CA ASP A 445 -31.40 20.34 -19.53
C ASP A 445 -31.20 21.07 -18.19
N GLY A 446 -31.54 22.36 -18.13
CA GLY A 446 -31.29 23.24 -16.98
C GLY A 446 -29.81 23.45 -16.64
N GLU A 447 -29.55 23.99 -15.44
CA GLU A 447 -28.22 24.01 -14.82
C GLU A 447 -28.15 22.89 -13.75
N PRO A 448 -27.10 22.04 -13.70
CA PRO A 448 -27.05 20.93 -12.76
C PRO A 448 -26.95 21.38 -11.30
N ASP A 449 -27.82 20.84 -10.43
CA ASP A 449 -27.70 20.97 -8.97
C ASP A 449 -26.37 20.34 -8.52
N LEU A 450 -25.40 21.18 -8.13
CA LEU A 450 -24.07 20.76 -7.74
C LEU A 450 -24.04 19.98 -6.41
N PRO A 451 -24.78 20.39 -5.34
CA PRO A 451 -25.03 19.53 -4.19
C PRO A 451 -25.56 18.13 -4.53
N GLU A 452 -26.56 18.01 -5.42
CA GLU A 452 -27.08 16.71 -5.87
C GLU A 452 -26.03 15.92 -6.64
N LEU A 453 -25.33 16.54 -7.59
CA LEU A 453 -24.31 15.87 -8.39
C LEU A 453 -23.14 15.37 -7.52
N ARG A 454 -22.72 16.15 -6.52
CA ARG A 454 -21.74 15.70 -5.50
C ARG A 454 -22.25 14.47 -4.74
N ARG A 455 -23.51 14.48 -4.30
CA ARG A 455 -24.16 13.34 -3.62
C ARG A 455 -24.26 12.11 -4.52
N PHE A 456 -24.56 12.30 -5.81
CA PHE A 456 -24.64 11.22 -6.80
C PHE A 456 -23.29 10.56 -7.08
N LEU A 457 -22.21 11.36 -7.15
CA LEU A 457 -20.84 10.85 -7.22
C LEU A 457 -20.42 10.15 -5.93
N ALA A 458 -20.72 10.72 -4.76
CA ALA A 458 -20.40 10.14 -3.46
C ALA A 458 -21.06 8.78 -3.20
N ALA A 459 -22.14 8.44 -3.91
CA ALA A 459 -22.77 7.12 -3.85
C ALA A 459 -22.05 6.04 -4.70
N ARG A 460 -21.04 6.42 -5.52
CA ARG A 460 -20.41 5.56 -6.55
C ARG A 460 -18.89 5.57 -6.50
N LEU A 461 -18.30 6.72 -6.19
CA LEU A 461 -16.86 6.96 -6.18
C LEU A 461 -16.36 7.19 -4.75
N PRO A 462 -15.09 6.85 -4.45
CA PRO A 462 -14.43 7.26 -3.22
C PRO A 462 -14.38 8.79 -3.13
N LEU A 463 -14.45 9.33 -1.90
CA LEU A 463 -14.49 10.78 -1.67
C LEU A 463 -13.32 11.56 -2.33
N TYR A 464 -12.14 10.95 -2.40
CA TYR A 464 -10.95 11.56 -3.03
C TYR A 464 -11.04 11.71 -4.57
N MET A 465 -12.02 11.07 -5.22
CA MET A 465 -12.29 11.21 -6.66
C MET A 465 -13.38 12.25 -6.96
N ILE A 466 -14.03 12.82 -5.94
CA ILE A 466 -15.08 13.84 -6.14
C ILE A 466 -14.41 15.19 -6.48
N PRO A 467 -14.78 15.86 -7.59
CA PRO A 467 -14.21 17.16 -7.95
C PRO A 467 -14.39 18.24 -6.88
N GLY A 468 -13.33 18.99 -6.61
CA GLY A 468 -13.37 20.14 -5.69
C GLY A 468 -14.15 21.31 -6.29
N ARG A 469 -13.99 21.54 -7.59
CA ARG A 469 -14.67 22.59 -8.36
C ARG A 469 -15.52 21.98 -9.49
N PHE A 470 -16.63 22.63 -9.80
CA PHE A 470 -17.47 22.36 -10.97
C PHE A 470 -17.70 23.65 -11.77
N ALA A 471 -17.81 23.54 -13.09
CA ALA A 471 -18.19 24.62 -13.99
C ALA A 471 -19.10 24.09 -15.11
N ALA A 472 -20.16 24.83 -15.43
CA ALA A 472 -20.98 24.56 -16.60
C ALA A 472 -20.37 25.21 -17.85
N LEU A 473 -20.37 24.48 -18.98
CA LEU A 473 -19.98 24.95 -20.30
C LEU A 473 -21.11 24.67 -21.32
N PRO A 474 -21.29 25.49 -22.36
CA PRO A 474 -22.25 25.21 -23.43
C PRO A 474 -21.84 24.01 -24.30
N GLN A 475 -20.54 23.73 -24.36
CA GLN A 475 -19.91 22.57 -25.02
C GLN A 475 -18.51 22.38 -24.44
N LEU A 476 -17.96 21.16 -24.49
CA LEU A 476 -16.54 20.94 -24.18
C LEU A 476 -15.64 21.54 -25.29
N PRO A 477 -14.42 22.02 -24.97
CA PRO A 477 -13.44 22.37 -25.99
C PRO A 477 -12.81 21.10 -26.55
N TYR A 478 -12.68 21.03 -27.87
CA TYR A 478 -12.08 19.89 -28.57
C TYR A 478 -10.86 20.31 -29.40
N THR A 479 -9.82 19.48 -29.36
CA THR A 479 -8.65 19.55 -30.23
C THR A 479 -9.04 19.28 -31.69
N ARG A 480 -8.16 19.63 -32.64
CA ARG A 480 -8.35 19.31 -34.08
C ARG A 480 -8.45 17.80 -34.39
N LEU A 481 -8.15 16.94 -33.42
CA LEU A 481 -8.22 15.48 -33.51
C LEU A 481 -9.47 14.90 -32.82
N GLY A 482 -10.45 15.74 -32.45
CA GLY A 482 -11.71 15.31 -31.83
C GLY A 482 -11.60 14.87 -30.37
N LYS A 483 -10.41 14.90 -29.75
CA LYS A 483 -10.22 14.69 -28.30
C LYS A 483 -10.47 15.98 -27.52
N VAL A 484 -11.00 15.88 -26.30
CA VAL A 484 -11.20 17.03 -25.39
C VAL A 484 -9.88 17.75 -25.12
N ASP A 485 -9.87 19.08 -25.24
CA ASP A 485 -8.71 19.91 -24.95
C ASP A 485 -8.63 20.23 -23.45
N ARG A 486 -8.01 19.32 -22.68
CA ARG A 486 -7.77 19.54 -21.25
C ARG A 486 -6.78 20.68 -20.95
N GLY A 487 -6.00 21.14 -21.93
CA GLY A 487 -5.16 22.33 -21.81
C GLY A 487 -5.99 23.61 -21.79
N ALA A 488 -6.97 23.71 -22.70
CA ALA A 488 -7.97 24.78 -22.69
C ALA A 488 -8.79 24.78 -21.38
N LEU A 489 -9.21 23.60 -20.90
CA LEU A 489 -9.92 23.45 -19.62
C LEU A 489 -9.07 23.86 -18.42
N ALA A 490 -7.82 23.41 -18.30
CA ALA A 490 -6.91 23.84 -17.24
C ALA A 490 -6.69 25.36 -17.25
N GLY A 491 -6.59 25.95 -18.45
CA GLY A 491 -6.54 27.40 -18.63
C GLY A 491 -7.80 28.14 -18.18
N LEU A 492 -9.00 27.54 -18.27
CA LEU A 492 -10.22 28.11 -17.70
C LEU A 492 -10.16 28.12 -16.17
N VAL A 493 -9.72 27.02 -15.53
CA VAL A 493 -9.56 26.97 -14.06
C VAL A 493 -8.55 28.01 -13.58
N ALA A 494 -7.39 28.11 -14.24
CA ALA A 494 -6.35 29.07 -13.89
C ALA A 494 -6.78 30.55 -14.03
N ARG A 495 -7.80 30.85 -14.84
CA ARG A 495 -8.39 32.18 -15.01
C ARG A 495 -9.63 32.43 -14.15
N GLY A 496 -10.08 31.44 -13.36
CA GLY A 496 -11.36 31.50 -12.64
C GLY A 496 -12.59 31.56 -13.55
N ALA A 497 -12.44 31.25 -14.84
CA ALA A 497 -13.47 31.45 -15.86
C ALA A 497 -14.44 30.26 -15.91
N GLY A 498 -15.73 30.54 -16.10
CA GLY A 498 -16.80 29.51 -16.17
C GLY A 498 -17.59 29.30 -14.88
N GLY A 499 -17.67 30.30 -13.99
CA GLY A 499 -18.57 30.25 -12.82
C GLY A 499 -18.19 29.17 -11.79
N LEU A 500 -16.88 28.91 -11.62
CA LEU A 500 -16.32 27.81 -10.82
C LEU A 500 -16.74 27.86 -9.34
N ALA A 501 -17.89 27.26 -9.02
CA ALA A 501 -18.45 27.20 -7.68
C ALA A 501 -17.53 26.38 -6.75
N GLY A 502 -16.82 27.08 -5.86
CA GLY A 502 -16.00 26.47 -4.83
C GLY A 502 -16.87 25.94 -3.69
N GLY A 503 -16.95 24.62 -3.56
CA GLY A 503 -17.42 24.01 -2.32
C GLY A 503 -16.29 24.06 -1.29
N GLY A 504 -16.51 24.72 -0.16
CA GLY A 504 -15.66 24.52 1.02
C GLY A 504 -15.80 23.08 1.52
N GLU A 505 -14.74 22.53 2.13
CA GLU A 505 -14.83 21.22 2.78
C GLU A 505 -15.88 21.30 3.93
N PRO A 506 -16.75 20.28 4.09
CA PRO A 506 -17.76 20.30 5.13
C PRO A 506 -17.10 20.15 6.50
N ALA A 507 -16.98 21.26 7.23
CA ALA A 507 -16.52 21.25 8.61
C ALA A 507 -17.40 20.34 9.48
N ALA A 508 -16.77 19.49 10.28
CA ALA A 508 -17.47 18.45 11.03
C ALA A 508 -18.38 19.02 12.14
N GLY A 509 -19.69 18.80 12.02
CA GLY A 509 -20.57 18.60 13.18
C GLY A 509 -20.94 19.81 14.05
N GLY A 510 -21.09 21.02 13.51
CA GLY A 510 -21.72 22.13 14.23
C GLY A 510 -23.26 22.09 14.12
N ARG A 511 -23.99 21.96 15.25
CA ARG A 511 -25.47 21.95 15.23
C ARG A 511 -26.06 23.30 14.79
N ALA A 512 -26.97 23.27 13.83
CA ALA A 512 -27.76 24.44 13.43
C ALA A 512 -28.83 24.78 14.49
N GLY A 513 -29.07 26.08 14.72
CA GLY A 513 -30.09 26.58 15.65
C GLY A 513 -30.50 28.03 15.37
N SER A 514 -31.71 28.21 14.85
CA SER A 514 -32.48 29.47 14.73
C SER A 514 -31.84 30.70 14.07
N SER A 515 -32.47 31.11 12.97
CA SER A 515 -32.61 32.49 12.47
C SER A 515 -34.13 32.75 12.36
N PRO A 516 -34.67 33.98 12.13
CA PRO A 516 -33.99 35.23 11.76
C PRO A 516 -34.44 36.50 12.52
N SER A 517 -33.75 37.60 12.25
CA SER A 517 -34.30 38.97 12.33
C SER A 517 -33.68 39.84 11.23
N ALA A 518 -34.39 40.87 10.77
CA ALA A 518 -34.02 41.66 9.59
C ALA A 518 -33.42 43.03 9.94
N GLY A 519 -32.54 43.56 9.07
CA GLY A 519 -31.97 44.91 9.15
C GLY A 519 -31.25 45.29 7.85
N ASN A 520 -31.56 46.46 7.30
CA ASN A 520 -31.03 46.94 6.02
C ASN A 520 -29.66 47.68 6.19
N PRO A 521 -28.86 47.89 5.12
CA PRO A 521 -27.44 48.23 5.24
C PRO A 521 -27.12 49.72 5.23
N LEU A 522 -25.85 50.06 5.53
CA LEU A 522 -25.23 51.35 5.21
C LEU A 522 -23.87 51.18 4.50
N ARG A 523 -23.37 52.28 3.92
CA ARG A 523 -22.31 52.36 2.90
C ARG A 523 -20.96 52.87 3.44
N ALA A 524 -19.88 52.36 2.84
CA ALA A 524 -18.67 53.06 2.34
C ALA A 524 -17.80 53.95 3.27
N GLY A 525 -16.57 54.24 2.81
CA GLY A 525 -15.49 54.90 3.56
C GLY A 525 -14.48 53.87 4.09
N ASP A 526 -13.40 53.47 3.42
CA ASP A 526 -12.46 54.12 2.47
C ASP A 526 -11.36 54.97 3.14
N GLN A 527 -10.09 54.59 2.90
CA GLN A 527 -8.82 55.19 3.42
C GLN A 527 -8.66 55.22 4.96
N ALA A 528 -7.55 55.67 5.56
CA ALA A 528 -6.12 55.30 5.48
C ALA A 528 -5.40 55.89 6.76
N ASP A 529 -4.12 55.71 7.10
CA ASP A 529 -2.96 55.00 6.50
C ASP A 529 -1.91 54.62 7.59
N ALA A 530 -0.86 53.88 7.20
CA ALA A 530 0.53 53.87 7.70
C ALA A 530 0.90 53.85 9.22
N GLY A 531 1.68 52.82 9.60
CA GLY A 531 2.70 52.89 10.66
C GLY A 531 2.27 52.55 12.11
N ASP A 532 3.15 52.11 13.01
CA ASP A 532 4.54 51.60 12.85
C ASP A 532 4.88 50.63 14.03
N ALA A 533 6.07 50.03 14.03
CA ALA A 533 6.53 48.96 14.93
C ALA A 533 6.46 49.26 16.46
N GLY A 534 6.32 48.20 17.29
CA GLY A 534 6.35 48.36 18.76
C GLY A 534 6.15 47.12 19.65
N SER A 535 7.06 46.15 19.58
CA SER A 535 7.49 45.25 20.69
C SER A 535 6.56 44.92 21.89
N SER A 536 6.07 43.68 21.94
CA SER A 536 5.74 42.95 23.19
C SER A 536 7.02 42.50 23.95
N PRO A 537 6.97 41.86 25.14
CA PRO A 537 5.84 41.56 26.05
C PRO A 537 6.07 42.01 27.52
N GLY A 538 5.07 41.83 28.41
CA GLY A 538 5.22 42.12 29.85
C GLY A 538 4.11 41.59 30.78
N THR A 539 4.24 40.34 31.21
CA THR A 539 3.70 39.72 32.47
C THR A 539 2.41 40.27 33.11
N GLY A 540 1.36 39.43 33.17
CA GLY A 540 0.19 39.62 34.04
C GLY A 540 0.00 38.49 35.07
N ASN A 541 -1.14 38.53 35.80
CA ASN A 541 -1.51 37.66 36.94
C ASN A 541 -0.71 37.90 38.25
N PRO A 542 -1.19 37.49 39.46
CA PRO A 542 -2.16 36.42 39.73
C PRO A 542 -3.27 36.69 40.80
N LEU A 543 -4.09 35.65 41.07
CA LEU A 543 -4.99 35.42 42.24
C LEU A 543 -6.35 36.17 42.24
N LEU A 544 -7.46 35.64 42.80
CA LEU A 544 -7.77 34.29 43.33
C LEU A 544 -9.28 33.96 43.24
N ALA A 545 -9.65 32.75 43.67
CA ALA A 545 -10.96 32.10 43.50
C ALA A 545 -12.10 32.62 44.40
N GLY A 546 -13.33 32.22 44.04
CA GLY A 546 -14.54 32.30 44.88
C GLY A 546 -15.59 31.28 44.40
N ASP A 547 -15.88 30.27 45.22
CA ASP A 547 -16.78 29.14 44.92
C ASP A 547 -18.03 29.18 45.81
N GLN A 548 -19.20 28.80 45.25
CA GLN A 548 -20.31 28.17 46.00
C GLN A 548 -21.44 27.65 45.09
N ALA A 549 -22.24 26.70 45.62
CA ALA A 549 -23.20 25.89 44.87
C ALA A 549 -24.55 25.67 45.59
N GLY A 550 -25.56 25.16 44.85
CA GLY A 550 -26.82 24.61 45.37
C GLY A 550 -28.02 24.80 44.43
N ALA A 551 -29.13 24.03 44.49
CA ALA A 551 -29.41 22.75 45.18
C ALA A 551 -30.78 22.15 44.72
N ARG A 552 -31.11 20.91 45.13
CA ARG A 552 -32.40 20.15 45.00
C ARG A 552 -32.67 19.52 43.61
N GLY A 553 -33.22 18.29 43.45
CA GLY A 553 -33.55 17.18 44.38
C GLY A 553 -35.06 16.90 44.56
N ALA A 554 -35.57 15.67 44.84
CA ALA A 554 -34.97 14.31 44.88
C ALA A 554 -36.07 13.21 45.12
N ALA A 555 -35.97 12.01 44.52
CA ALA A 555 -36.78 10.78 44.83
C ALA A 555 -36.20 9.51 44.14
N GLY A 556 -36.30 8.26 44.65
CA GLY A 556 -36.72 7.81 46.00
C GLY A 556 -36.88 6.27 46.17
N GLU A 557 -35.97 5.64 46.96
CA GLU A 557 -36.12 4.37 47.75
C GLU A 557 -36.42 3.00 47.07
N PRO A 558 -36.28 1.83 47.77
CA PRO A 558 -35.84 1.57 49.16
C PRO A 558 -34.60 0.63 49.32
N VAL A 559 -34.31 0.16 50.55
CA VAL A 559 -32.99 -0.33 51.03
C VAL A 559 -33.01 -1.71 51.74
N SER A 560 -31.95 -2.52 51.55
CA SER A 560 -31.36 -3.42 52.58
C SER A 560 -29.94 -3.87 52.14
N GLY A 561 -28.95 -4.16 53.00
CA GLY A 561 -28.80 -3.93 54.45
C GLY A 561 -27.79 -4.88 55.12
N GLY A 562 -26.52 -4.47 55.32
CA GLY A 562 -25.47 -5.37 55.89
C GLY A 562 -24.19 -4.69 56.42
N LYS A 563 -23.80 -5.07 57.65
CA LYS A 563 -22.63 -4.68 58.49
C LYS A 563 -21.27 -5.01 57.80
N GLY A 564 -20.09 -4.45 58.09
CA GLY A 564 -19.50 -3.92 59.36
C GLY A 564 -18.86 -5.06 60.17
N ASN A 565 -17.59 -5.05 60.67
CA ASN A 565 -16.58 -3.98 60.88
C ASN A 565 -15.11 -4.60 60.79
N PRO A 566 -13.96 -4.07 61.34
CA PRO A 566 -12.66 -4.14 60.64
C PRO A 566 -11.44 -4.62 61.50
N LEU A 567 -10.20 -4.20 61.13
CA LEU A 567 -8.88 -4.30 61.81
C LEU A 567 -8.08 -5.62 61.59
N GLY A 568 -6.73 -5.63 61.46
CA GLY A 568 -5.79 -4.51 61.25
C GLY A 568 -4.28 -4.87 61.45
N ALA A 569 -3.40 -3.99 60.94
CA ALA A 569 -2.01 -3.67 61.40
C ALA A 569 -0.80 -4.66 61.25
N THR A 570 0.33 -4.11 60.75
CA THR A 570 1.77 -4.18 61.22
C THR A 570 2.46 -5.52 61.59
N GLU A 571 3.76 -5.80 61.34
CA GLU A 571 4.81 -5.26 60.43
C GLU A 571 5.83 -6.41 60.01
N PRO A 572 7.21 -6.40 60.05
CA PRO A 572 8.01 -7.03 58.97
C PRO A 572 9.24 -7.89 59.42
N VAL A 573 10.29 -7.95 58.57
CA VAL A 573 11.74 -8.28 58.83
C VAL A 573 12.28 -9.66 58.39
N SER A 574 13.54 -9.61 57.90
CA SER A 574 14.52 -10.68 57.58
C SER A 574 14.41 -11.41 56.22
N GLY A 575 15.50 -11.86 55.58
CA GLY A 575 16.92 -11.51 55.83
C GLY A 575 17.96 -12.62 55.53
N GLY A 576 18.64 -12.54 54.38
CA GLY A 576 19.75 -13.43 53.95
C GLY A 576 19.95 -13.30 52.42
N LYS A 577 21.15 -13.26 51.81
CA LYS A 577 22.36 -14.10 51.94
C LYS A 577 22.07 -15.59 51.70
N GLY A 578 22.68 -16.29 50.74
CA GLY A 578 23.64 -15.88 49.70
C GLY A 578 24.36 -17.09 49.07
N SER A 579 25.44 -16.82 48.33
CA SER A 579 26.44 -17.78 47.79
C SER A 579 26.09 -18.61 46.55
N ALA A 580 27.03 -18.60 45.60
CA ALA A 580 27.23 -19.63 44.56
C ALA A 580 28.59 -20.33 44.80
N PRO A 581 28.79 -21.53 44.22
CA PRO A 581 29.90 -21.77 43.29
C PRO A 581 29.37 -22.47 42.00
N GLY A 582 30.10 -22.77 40.92
CA GLY A 582 31.54 -22.93 40.69
C GLY A 582 31.99 -24.40 40.86
N ALA A 583 32.71 -25.06 39.94
CA ALA A 583 33.11 -24.76 38.55
C ALA A 583 33.61 -26.06 37.84
N THR A 584 33.86 -26.00 36.52
CA THR A 584 34.75 -26.88 35.70
C THR A 584 34.55 -28.42 35.62
N GLY A 585 34.73 -29.00 34.42
CA GLY A 585 35.19 -30.39 34.23
C GLY A 585 34.48 -31.22 33.13
N PRO A 586 35.15 -31.58 32.01
CA PRO A 586 34.59 -32.43 30.95
C PRO A 586 35.19 -33.86 30.89
N VAL A 587 34.44 -34.83 30.37
CA VAL A 587 34.95 -36.15 29.90
C VAL A 587 34.16 -36.58 28.64
N SER A 588 34.84 -37.23 27.69
CA SER A 588 34.31 -37.74 26.42
C SER A 588 34.02 -39.26 26.46
N GLY A 589 33.26 -39.77 25.47
CA GLY A 589 33.04 -41.20 25.29
C GLY A 589 32.41 -41.55 23.94
N GLU A 590 33.12 -42.33 23.12
CA GLU A 590 32.64 -42.90 21.85
C GLU A 590 31.95 -44.27 22.11
N GLY A 591 31.12 -44.77 21.17
CA GLY A 591 30.43 -46.05 21.41
C GLY A 591 29.45 -46.59 20.37
N THR A 592 29.82 -46.67 19.09
CA THR A 592 29.19 -47.60 18.11
C THR A 592 30.13 -48.80 17.90
N PRO A 593 29.64 -50.05 17.75
CA PRO A 593 29.11 -50.51 16.46
C PRO A 593 28.00 -51.58 16.55
N GLY A 594 27.50 -52.08 15.40
CA GLY A 594 26.67 -53.30 15.37
C GLY A 594 25.82 -53.50 14.11
N SER A 595 26.38 -54.14 13.07
CA SER A 595 25.67 -54.47 11.82
C SER A 595 25.47 -55.97 11.64
N ALA A 596 24.26 -56.45 11.31
CA ALA A 596 24.02 -57.82 10.85
C ALA A 596 22.75 -57.99 9.98
N GLN A 597 22.96 -58.51 8.77
CA GLN A 597 22.04 -59.31 7.92
C GLN A 597 22.79 -60.64 7.60
N PRO A 598 22.20 -61.73 7.06
CA PRO A 598 21.12 -61.82 6.05
C PRO A 598 19.94 -62.73 6.54
N THR A 599 19.16 -63.56 5.82
CA THR A 599 19.23 -64.15 4.46
C THR A 599 17.86 -64.65 3.95
N ASP A 600 17.76 -64.84 2.62
CA ASP A 600 16.98 -65.79 1.79
C ASP A 600 15.94 -66.75 2.44
N ALA A 601 14.80 -67.09 1.81
CA ALA A 601 14.74 -67.65 0.45
C ALA A 601 13.31 -67.78 -0.18
N ARG A 602 13.21 -67.54 -1.51
CA ARG A 602 12.37 -68.20 -2.57
C ARG A 602 10.83 -68.39 -2.35
N GLY A 603 9.94 -68.15 -3.34
CA GLY A 603 10.08 -67.65 -4.72
C GLY A 603 8.93 -68.07 -5.67
N ALA A 604 9.10 -67.82 -6.99
CA ALA A 604 8.37 -68.34 -8.17
C ALA A 604 7.13 -67.60 -8.76
N GLY A 605 7.26 -67.23 -10.06
CA GLY A 605 6.19 -67.01 -11.05
C GLY A 605 5.48 -65.64 -11.09
N SER A 606 5.04 -65.08 -12.23
CA SER A 606 5.27 -65.39 -13.66
C SER A 606 4.91 -64.17 -14.53
N SER A 607 5.62 -63.95 -15.64
CA SER A 607 5.26 -62.98 -16.72
C SER A 607 4.85 -63.77 -17.98
N PRO A 608 4.08 -63.23 -18.96
CA PRO A 608 4.39 -61.98 -19.70
C PRO A 608 3.16 -61.10 -20.04
N GLY A 609 3.38 -60.02 -20.80
CA GLY A 609 2.31 -59.28 -21.50
C GLY A 609 2.56 -57.77 -21.57
N ALA A 610 2.68 -57.24 -22.78
CA ALA A 610 2.58 -55.81 -23.08
C ALA A 610 1.75 -55.66 -24.36
N GLU A 611 0.80 -54.73 -24.40
CA GLU A 611 0.04 -54.40 -25.61
C GLU A 611 -0.54 -52.97 -25.53
N GLU A 612 -1.05 -52.49 -26.65
CA GLU A 612 -1.38 -51.08 -26.92
C GLU A 612 -2.77 -50.64 -26.43
N PRO A 613 -3.14 -49.38 -26.69
CA PRO A 613 -4.49 -49.09 -27.17
C PRO A 613 -4.48 -48.40 -28.56
N VAL A 614 -4.73 -49.21 -29.58
CA VAL A 614 -5.69 -49.05 -30.69
C VAL A 614 -5.88 -47.67 -31.35
N SER A 615 -5.85 -47.68 -32.68
CA SER A 615 -6.06 -46.57 -33.60
C SER A 615 -7.48 -45.95 -33.58
N GLY A 616 -7.55 -44.69 -33.98
CA GLY A 616 -8.75 -44.10 -34.59
C GLY A 616 -8.61 -44.02 -36.12
N GLY A 617 -9.72 -43.78 -36.82
CA GLY A 617 -9.66 -43.45 -38.25
C GLY A 617 -11.01 -43.15 -38.88
N GLN A 618 -11.06 -42.13 -39.75
CA GLN A 618 -11.60 -42.21 -41.11
C GLN A 618 -11.33 -40.89 -41.88
N GLU A 619 -10.93 -41.05 -43.14
CA GLU A 619 -11.20 -40.19 -44.31
C GLU A 619 -10.69 -38.72 -44.40
N GLY A 620 -10.26 -38.35 -45.62
CA GLY A 620 -9.96 -36.98 -46.09
C GLY A 620 -10.88 -36.62 -47.27
N PRO A 621 -10.40 -36.16 -48.45
CA PRO A 621 -9.11 -35.55 -48.75
C PRO A 621 -9.17 -34.33 -49.74
N LEU A 622 -8.29 -33.33 -49.59
CA LEU A 622 -7.90 -32.32 -50.61
C LEU A 622 -6.48 -31.83 -50.26
N GLY A 623 -5.53 -31.53 -51.14
CA GLY A 623 -5.40 -31.67 -52.61
C GLY A 623 -3.97 -31.23 -53.03
N ALA A 624 -3.45 -31.68 -54.18
CA ALA A 624 -2.11 -31.29 -54.68
C ALA A 624 -2.08 -29.83 -55.20
N THR A 625 -0.96 -29.11 -55.40
CA THR A 625 0.38 -29.48 -55.91
C THR A 625 1.52 -28.56 -55.40
N GLY A 626 2.78 -29.05 -55.31
CA GLY A 626 4.00 -28.21 -55.20
C GLY A 626 4.62 -27.91 -56.59
N PRO A 627 5.97 -27.88 -56.78
CA PRO A 627 7.06 -27.63 -55.81
C PRO A 627 8.21 -26.71 -56.37
N VAL A 628 9.14 -26.22 -55.53
CA VAL A 628 10.53 -25.85 -55.93
C VAL A 628 11.52 -26.12 -54.79
N SER A 629 12.68 -26.70 -55.12
CA SER A 629 13.86 -27.02 -54.28
C SER A 629 14.74 -25.81 -53.93
N GLY A 630 15.72 -25.88 -52.99
CA GLY A 630 16.20 -27.00 -52.19
C GLY A 630 17.43 -26.65 -51.31
N GLU A 631 18.22 -27.67 -50.99
CA GLU A 631 19.40 -27.73 -50.09
C GLU A 631 20.61 -26.87 -50.60
N ASP A 632 21.71 -26.59 -49.87
CA ASP A 632 22.17 -27.02 -48.53
C ASP A 632 23.19 -26.02 -47.87
N THR A 633 23.63 -26.35 -46.65
CA THR A 633 24.70 -25.76 -45.81
C THR A 633 26.07 -26.47 -46.01
N PRO A 634 27.19 -26.14 -45.30
CA PRO A 634 27.68 -24.89 -44.67
C PRO A 634 29.15 -24.55 -45.07
N GLY A 635 29.79 -23.53 -44.47
CA GLY A 635 31.25 -23.31 -44.60
C GLY A 635 31.84 -22.24 -43.67
N SER A 636 33.08 -22.43 -43.17
CA SER A 636 33.73 -21.63 -42.13
C SER A 636 35.12 -21.08 -42.51
N ALA A 637 35.46 -19.84 -42.10
CA ALA A 637 36.85 -19.36 -42.06
C ALA A 637 37.06 -18.15 -41.13
N GLN A 638 38.20 -18.11 -40.43
CA GLN A 638 38.93 -16.88 -40.07
C GLN A 638 40.11 -16.70 -41.05
N PRO A 639 40.76 -15.53 -41.12
CA PRO A 639 42.07 -15.41 -40.47
C PRO A 639 42.35 -14.01 -39.86
N THR A 640 43.63 -13.64 -39.72
CA THR A 640 44.17 -12.75 -38.68
C THR A 640 45.09 -11.60 -39.16
N ASP A 641 45.18 -10.56 -38.31
CA ASP A 641 46.33 -9.67 -38.03
C ASP A 641 46.99 -8.82 -39.16
N ALA A 642 47.18 -7.53 -38.87
CA ALA A 642 48.09 -6.62 -39.59
C ALA A 642 48.47 -5.42 -38.68
N ARG A 643 49.75 -5.01 -38.69
CA ARG A 643 50.30 -3.98 -37.78
C ARG A 643 50.92 -2.78 -38.52
N GLY A 644 50.96 -1.64 -37.84
CA GLY A 644 51.80 -0.47 -38.18
C GLY A 644 51.00 0.83 -38.36
N GLY A 645 51.55 2.02 -38.08
CA GLY A 645 52.86 2.37 -37.53
C GLY A 645 52.90 3.86 -37.10
N ALA A 646 53.82 4.24 -36.22
CA ALA A 646 53.77 5.54 -35.51
C ALA A 646 54.48 6.71 -36.21
N ARG A 647 54.13 7.95 -35.83
CA ARG A 647 55.05 9.11 -35.77
C ARG A 647 54.57 10.19 -34.76
N ARG A 648 55.51 10.99 -34.27
CA ARG A 648 55.36 12.02 -33.20
C ARG A 648 55.76 13.42 -33.72
N ALA A 649 55.07 14.45 -33.22
CA ALA A 649 55.54 15.81 -32.88
C ALA A 649 54.42 16.44 -32.01
N GLN A 650 54.58 16.95 -30.78
CA GLN A 650 55.46 18.01 -30.26
C GLN A 650 55.31 19.32 -31.07
N GLU A 651 54.49 20.29 -30.64
CA GLU A 651 54.64 21.24 -29.50
C GLU A 651 55.21 22.62 -29.99
N PRO A 652 55.08 23.74 -29.24
CA PRO A 652 53.82 24.34 -28.78
C PRO A 652 53.77 25.87 -29.04
N VAL A 653 52.63 26.54 -28.81
CA VAL A 653 52.58 28.00 -28.57
C VAL A 653 51.66 28.31 -27.39
N SER A 654 52.03 29.28 -26.57
CA SER A 654 51.41 29.63 -25.29
C SER A 654 50.87 31.07 -25.29
N GLY A 655 49.95 31.36 -24.35
CA GLY A 655 49.50 32.73 -24.05
C GLY A 655 47.97 32.88 -23.94
N GLY A 656 47.37 33.30 -22.81
CA GLY A 656 47.90 33.35 -21.44
C GLY A 656 47.46 34.58 -20.64
N ARG A 657 46.54 34.37 -19.67
CA ARG A 657 46.09 35.29 -18.60
C ARG A 657 45.45 36.63 -19.05
N ALA A 658 44.44 37.24 -18.42
CA ALA A 658 43.49 37.00 -17.31
C ALA A 658 43.35 38.30 -16.47
N GLN A 659 42.21 38.42 -15.77
CA GLN A 659 42.05 39.17 -14.51
C GLN A 659 41.99 40.72 -14.60
N LYS A 660 40.79 41.30 -14.36
CA LYS A 660 40.49 42.00 -13.08
C LYS A 660 39.03 42.40 -12.91
N ASN A 661 38.69 42.58 -11.63
CA ASN A 661 37.38 42.91 -11.06
C ASN A 661 36.77 44.20 -11.62
N ARG A 662 35.43 44.25 -11.65
CA ARG A 662 34.71 45.15 -10.75
C ARG A 662 33.42 44.51 -10.25
#